data_AF-K2CEI3-F1
#
_entry.id   AF-K2CEI3-F1
#
_cell.length_a   1.000
_cell.length_b   1.000
_cell.length_c   1.000
_cell.angle_alpha   90.00
_cell.angle_beta   90.00
_cell.angle_gamma   90.00
#
_symmetry.space_group_name_H-M   'P 1'
#
loop_
_entity.id
_entity.type
_entity.pdbx_description
1 polymer ?
#
loop_
_entity_poly.entity_id
_entity_poly.type
_entity_poly.pdbx_seq_one_letter_code
_entity_poly.pdbx_strand_id
1 'polypeptide(L)'
;MSAGKTDRKKLRNSKRLAWSSLLTDLVRYMDPGDYVSHQSALFLHGFLFDSPAVVHVISAKRHRNRQLHGIDIRFVYRRNLEAEKISAITSTFTSVLVADPALAWLDMLDDLEYAPEMHELARLAQVLPVKTVEILETAASISDTVLKRAAFFLGWCGRLRNLDRICKTLKRTPVKLDYRYESREILWEKRLKVFFPVEILEVPVSHCADKIAEWSILRNSAGFIAALKRQKSLILRDDAPEDCELTSLVWPAQPVGHAFLADWLAQLGLAIIDRDFQTVELKSIGKWLRNFISTDLQRTSLLATAKTFSREIATDINTCTGLLIVALATANLSLLEHAVYNWGEPLFYHGKAGLLVLAFFMLEDFAYGEKTRAIITTALVARGLIAEASAFWKALKLPAKKGWGWIYLAEAATTHRNGDVVRAKKCYELAANAFNKEKNQRMGQVSRVYLGNLLLGEQKYIEARAVYTAVLEGQTQDARLSDNFQGVLLGNLGIVEFRLGQLKSAEKLLAEAIPLSRLSANESAVMLFLFYQASSQLYLGRTVSALDFANKAWSIRQRTGSGFLRADHLAVLITLNQCIGRFDEASYWLNLLDKKNQIECMVWNFAKARGCLLRGKIEEAIRLYREITRAGQSLSYDSAVAKRANLMLALLDRKYGFSCSSLEMLSYLSLGTIENLQVSILSEVYRDSDRVDKTEADKLLGTICQYELYDPLWFLVYAHIVRYDLKNAVQYLVCQYNMSSCFIRKCAQRYLASIPEAAKLLAKIKVEAGREYVRLTAESAEMITERDYQLLSDSDKASCSFFYDGVRGEIFVFTRRSKVRHTSVQARLLACLLLSRAQRVSAESLYEHVWESTYNEDFDLAVIKTTVVRLNKLLQSRSAPANIKIISISRISYIELNLPAGWQALLPLSPD
;
A
#
# COMPACT_ATOMS: atom_id res chain seq x y z
N MET A 1 -9.02 7.77 4.29
CA MET A 1 -8.87 7.33 5.70
C MET A 1 -7.60 7.85 6.41
N SER A 2 -6.77 8.73 5.81
CA SER A 2 -5.54 9.27 6.45
C SER A 2 -5.76 10.53 7.30
N ALA A 3 -6.86 11.26 7.11
CA ALA A 3 -7.18 12.49 7.86
C ALA A 3 -7.46 12.25 9.36
N GLY A 4 -7.77 11.01 9.77
CA GLY A 4 -8.10 10.69 11.16
C GLY A 4 -6.89 10.57 12.11
N LYS A 5 -5.64 10.44 11.60
CA LYS A 5 -4.47 10.17 12.47
C LYS A 5 -3.82 11.44 13.05
N THR A 6 -3.87 12.56 12.34
CA THR A 6 -3.19 13.81 12.72
C THR A 6 -4.05 14.65 13.68
N ASP A 7 -5.37 14.74 13.42
CA ASP A 7 -6.32 15.36 14.35
C ASP A 7 -6.47 14.54 15.63
N ARG A 8 -6.41 13.20 15.57
CA ARG A 8 -6.33 12.36 16.79
C ARG A 8 -5.12 12.67 17.64
N LYS A 9 -3.98 13.09 17.06
CA LYS A 9 -2.73 13.37 17.79
C LYS A 9 -2.74 14.74 18.47
N LYS A 10 -3.33 15.76 17.83
CA LYS A 10 -3.55 17.09 18.44
C LYS A 10 -4.68 17.08 19.47
N LEU A 11 -5.77 16.33 19.22
CA LEU A 11 -6.81 16.03 20.20
C LEU A 11 -6.24 15.20 21.38
N ARG A 12 -5.29 14.30 21.12
CA ARG A 12 -4.53 13.57 22.16
C ARG A 12 -3.78 14.52 23.08
N ASN A 13 -3.14 15.54 22.53
CA ASN A 13 -2.34 16.48 23.32
C ASN A 13 -3.21 17.48 24.10
N SER A 14 -4.30 18.00 23.53
CA SER A 14 -5.22 18.88 24.27
C SER A 14 -6.03 18.14 25.33
N LYS A 15 -6.52 16.92 25.03
CA LYS A 15 -7.19 16.07 26.04
C LYS A 15 -6.22 15.60 27.12
N ARG A 16 -4.95 15.31 26.81
CA ARG A 16 -3.93 15.00 27.82
C ARG A 16 -3.60 16.19 28.73
N LEU A 17 -3.61 17.42 28.23
CA LEU A 17 -3.46 18.64 29.04
C LEU A 17 -4.64 18.85 30.00
N ALA A 18 -5.88 18.61 29.53
CA ALA A 18 -7.08 18.65 30.39
C ALA A 18 -7.09 17.51 31.43
N TRP A 19 -6.60 16.33 31.07
CA TRP A 19 -6.47 15.21 32.02
C TRP A 19 -5.32 15.42 33.02
N SER A 20 -4.25 16.14 32.68
CA SER A 20 -3.16 16.44 33.61
C SER A 20 -3.62 17.33 34.78
N SER A 21 -4.46 18.34 34.50
CA SER A 21 -5.08 19.16 35.54
C SER A 21 -6.11 18.38 36.35
N LEU A 22 -6.98 17.59 35.70
CA LEU A 22 -7.92 16.69 36.37
C LEU A 22 -7.22 15.71 37.33
N LEU A 23 -6.15 15.05 36.89
CA LEU A 23 -5.40 14.08 37.68
C LEU A 23 -4.73 14.74 38.90
N THR A 24 -4.26 15.99 38.74
CA THR A 24 -3.66 16.75 39.84
C THR A 24 -4.66 17.05 40.94
N ASP A 25 -5.88 17.45 40.58
CA ASP A 25 -6.94 17.69 41.55
C ASP A 25 -7.53 16.38 42.10
N LEU A 26 -7.61 15.33 41.29
CA LEU A 26 -8.12 14.01 41.67
C LEU A 26 -7.34 13.42 42.84
N VAL A 27 -6.00 13.51 42.83
CA VAL A 27 -5.14 12.99 43.90
C VAL A 27 -5.46 13.60 45.26
N ARG A 28 -5.97 14.83 45.33
CA ARG A 28 -6.37 15.46 46.60
C ARG A 28 -7.59 14.80 47.24
N TYR A 29 -8.34 14.02 46.46
CA TYR A 29 -9.54 13.32 46.90
C TYR A 29 -9.35 11.80 46.99
N MET A 30 -8.16 11.30 46.65
CA MET A 30 -7.79 9.89 46.74
C MET A 30 -7.08 9.63 48.07
N ASP A 31 -7.48 8.57 48.75
CA ASP A 31 -6.77 8.08 49.93
C ASP A 31 -5.49 7.33 49.50
N PRO A 32 -4.48 7.20 50.40
CA PRO A 32 -3.31 6.38 50.14
C PRO A 32 -3.70 4.94 49.76
N GLY A 33 -3.32 4.51 48.56
CA GLY A 33 -3.63 3.18 48.02
C GLY A 33 -4.81 3.16 47.04
N ASP A 34 -5.62 4.22 46.97
CA ASP A 34 -6.65 4.35 45.94
C ASP A 34 -6.01 4.39 44.55
N TYR A 35 -6.71 3.84 43.56
CA TYR A 35 -6.21 3.82 42.18
C TYR A 35 -7.31 4.05 41.15
N VAL A 36 -6.93 4.63 40.01
CA VAL A 36 -7.83 4.82 38.86
C VAL A 36 -7.96 3.50 38.10
N SER A 37 -9.18 3.08 37.75
CA SER A 37 -9.47 1.80 37.10
C SER A 37 -10.46 1.92 35.93
N HIS A 38 -11.02 0.80 35.47
CA HIS A 38 -12.00 0.68 34.39
C HIS A 38 -11.52 1.33 33.08
N GLN A 39 -12.45 1.92 32.29
CA GLN A 39 -12.15 2.62 31.05
C GLN A 39 -11.17 3.79 31.25
N SER A 40 -11.12 4.39 32.44
CA SER A 40 -10.20 5.50 32.77
C SER A 40 -8.75 5.03 32.78
N ALA A 41 -8.46 3.89 33.41
CA ALA A 41 -7.13 3.28 33.35
C ALA A 41 -6.74 2.89 31.92
N LEU A 42 -7.65 2.27 31.17
CA LEU A 42 -7.40 1.92 29.77
C LEU A 42 -7.13 3.13 28.88
N PHE A 43 -7.82 4.26 29.10
CA PHE A 43 -7.55 5.52 28.42
C PHE A 43 -6.16 6.08 28.78
N LEU A 44 -5.79 6.07 30.07
CA LEU A 44 -4.48 6.54 30.54
C LEU A 44 -3.33 5.69 29.97
N HIS A 45 -3.52 4.38 29.86
CA HIS A 45 -2.59 3.47 29.20
C HIS A 45 -2.64 3.53 27.65
N GLY A 46 -3.61 4.25 27.07
CA GLY A 46 -3.72 4.47 25.63
C GLY A 46 -4.42 3.37 24.83
N PHE A 47 -5.17 2.49 25.49
CA PHE A 47 -6.01 1.46 24.87
C PHE A 47 -7.37 1.99 24.39
N LEU A 48 -7.88 3.05 25.01
CA LEU A 48 -9.09 3.76 24.55
C LEU A 48 -8.72 5.10 23.93
N PHE A 49 -9.33 5.43 22.78
CA PHE A 49 -9.08 6.67 22.06
C PHE A 49 -9.94 7.84 22.57
N ASP A 50 -11.13 7.53 23.09
CA ASP A 50 -12.05 8.52 23.62
C ASP A 50 -11.88 8.68 25.13
N SER A 51 -11.94 9.93 25.58
CA SER A 51 -11.91 10.26 27.00
C SER A 51 -13.18 9.71 27.63
N PRO A 52 -13.09 8.88 28.68
CA PRO A 52 -14.29 8.43 29.37
C PRO A 52 -15.00 9.63 30.02
N ALA A 53 -16.34 9.56 30.02
CA ALA A 53 -17.19 10.58 30.63
C ALA A 53 -17.18 10.53 32.17
N VAL A 54 -16.70 9.41 32.73
CA VAL A 54 -16.62 9.15 34.16
C VAL A 54 -15.23 8.60 34.51
N VAL A 55 -14.64 9.12 35.58
CA VAL A 55 -13.42 8.57 36.19
C VAL A 55 -13.80 7.63 37.31
N HIS A 56 -13.34 6.38 37.23
CA HIS A 56 -13.56 5.39 38.27
C HIS A 56 -12.32 5.27 39.15
N VAL A 57 -12.51 5.49 40.44
CA VAL A 57 -11.48 5.32 41.48
C VAL A 57 -11.89 4.15 42.36
N ILE A 58 -11.04 3.13 42.45
CA ILE A 58 -11.24 2.03 43.39
C ILE A 58 -10.62 2.46 44.73
N SER A 59 -11.40 2.35 45.80
CA SER A 59 -11.00 2.77 47.13
C SER A 59 -11.34 1.75 48.20
N ALA A 60 -10.46 1.64 49.20
CA ALA A 60 -10.68 0.84 50.40
C ALA A 60 -11.67 1.49 51.37
N LYS A 61 -12.05 2.75 51.15
CA LYS A 61 -13.05 3.47 51.94
C LYS A 61 -14.23 3.87 51.07
N ARG A 62 -15.37 4.09 51.71
CA ARG A 62 -16.56 4.58 51.02
C ARG A 62 -16.45 6.10 50.87
N HIS A 63 -16.35 6.57 49.64
CA HIS A 63 -16.40 7.99 49.32
C HIS A 63 -17.71 8.32 48.60
N ARG A 64 -18.15 9.59 48.71
CA ARG A 64 -19.24 10.10 47.89
C ARG A 64 -18.71 10.40 46.48
N ASN A 65 -19.51 10.08 45.46
CA ASN A 65 -19.24 10.50 44.08
C ASN A 65 -19.16 12.03 43.99
N ARG A 66 -18.34 12.53 43.07
CA ARG A 66 -18.06 13.96 42.90
C ARG A 66 -18.03 14.33 41.43
N GLN A 67 -17.96 15.62 41.14
CA GLN A 67 -17.69 16.13 39.80
C GLN A 67 -16.46 17.03 39.85
N LEU A 68 -15.48 16.80 38.99
CA LEU A 68 -14.27 17.61 38.87
C LEU A 68 -14.09 18.02 37.41
N HIS A 69 -13.92 19.33 37.16
CA HIS A 69 -13.78 19.86 35.79
C HIS A 69 -14.90 19.44 34.83
N GLY A 70 -16.12 19.27 35.35
CA GLY A 70 -17.29 18.79 34.58
C GLY A 70 -17.29 17.29 34.28
N ILE A 71 -16.35 16.51 34.84
CA ILE A 71 -16.24 15.06 34.70
C ILE A 71 -16.67 14.40 36.00
N ASP A 72 -17.52 13.38 35.91
CA ASP A 72 -17.97 12.64 37.10
C ASP A 72 -16.86 11.73 37.62
N ILE A 73 -16.62 11.77 38.92
CA ILE A 73 -15.71 10.89 39.66
C ILE A 73 -16.55 9.93 40.48
N ARG A 74 -16.49 8.65 40.16
CA ARG A 74 -17.17 7.58 40.88
C ARG A 74 -16.18 6.79 41.71
N PHE A 75 -16.45 6.71 43.00
CA PHE A 75 -15.66 5.91 43.93
C PHE A 75 -16.32 4.55 44.11
N VAL A 76 -15.60 3.51 43.75
CA VAL A 76 -16.04 2.12 43.87
C VAL A 76 -15.34 1.51 45.06
N TYR A 77 -16.13 1.03 46.03
CA TYR A 77 -15.61 0.50 47.28
C TYR A 77 -15.14 -0.95 47.10
N ARG A 78 -13.88 -1.22 47.44
CA ARG A 78 -13.31 -2.58 47.48
C ARG A 78 -12.47 -2.77 48.73
N ARG A 79 -12.77 -3.81 49.52
CA ARG A 79 -12.12 -4.06 50.82
C ARG A 79 -10.62 -4.35 50.74
N ASN A 80 -10.18 -5.10 49.74
CA ASN A 80 -8.78 -5.50 49.56
C ASN A 80 -8.28 -4.90 48.24
N LEU A 81 -7.33 -3.98 48.32
CA LEU A 81 -6.65 -3.42 47.16
C LEU A 81 -5.35 -4.21 46.94
N GLU A 82 -5.20 -4.86 45.79
CA GLU A 82 -3.96 -5.56 45.44
C GLU A 82 -2.91 -4.58 44.95
N ALA A 83 -1.79 -4.47 45.68
CA ALA A 83 -0.74 -3.49 45.36
C ALA A 83 0.13 -3.88 44.14
N GLU A 84 0.19 -5.16 43.76
CA GLU A 84 1.15 -5.65 42.75
C GLU A 84 0.77 -5.33 41.30
N LYS A 85 -0.51 -5.04 41.02
CA LYS A 85 -1.04 -4.81 39.65
C LYS A 85 -1.48 -3.37 39.40
N ILE A 86 -0.89 -2.45 40.17
CA ILE A 86 -1.14 -1.01 40.08
C ILE A 86 0.18 -0.35 39.69
N SER A 87 0.14 0.53 38.69
CA SER A 87 1.28 1.28 38.22
C SER A 87 1.11 2.77 38.48
N ALA A 88 2.18 3.44 38.87
CA ALA A 88 2.18 4.90 38.99
C ALA A 88 2.35 5.52 37.59
N ILE A 89 1.40 6.36 37.18
CA ILE A 89 1.55 7.22 36.00
C ILE A 89 1.92 8.62 36.48
N THR A 90 3.16 9.02 36.19
CA THR A 90 3.69 10.35 36.52
C THR A 90 3.35 11.35 35.42
N SER A 91 2.61 12.39 35.79
CA SER A 91 2.55 13.66 35.06
C SER A 91 3.61 14.60 35.63
N THR A 92 3.91 15.71 34.94
CA THR A 92 5.00 16.65 35.23
C THR A 92 5.13 17.11 36.68
N PHE A 93 4.05 17.03 37.48
CA PHE A 93 4.02 17.43 38.89
C PHE A 93 3.27 16.48 39.84
N THR A 94 2.68 15.37 39.34
CA THR A 94 1.78 14.53 40.15
C THR A 94 1.89 13.06 39.73
N SER A 95 1.94 12.15 40.70
CA SER A 95 1.87 10.70 40.48
C SER A 95 0.49 10.18 40.86
N VAL A 96 -0.17 9.45 39.95
CA VAL A 96 -1.46 8.80 40.23
C VAL A 96 -1.30 7.30 40.06
N LEU A 97 -1.84 6.54 41.01
CA LEU A 97 -1.90 5.08 40.93
C LEU A 97 -3.00 4.68 39.93
N VAL A 98 -2.67 3.82 38.97
CA VAL A 98 -3.54 3.39 37.88
C VAL A 98 -3.46 1.87 37.74
N ALA A 99 -4.60 1.20 37.71
CA ALA A 99 -4.69 -0.23 37.47
C ALA A 99 -4.04 -0.61 36.14
N ASP A 100 -3.28 -1.70 36.11
CA ASP A 100 -2.81 -2.24 34.84
C ASP A 100 -3.99 -2.58 33.91
N PRO A 101 -3.77 -2.71 32.59
CA PRO A 101 -4.87 -2.95 31.65
C PRO A 101 -5.69 -4.23 31.93
N ALA A 102 -5.09 -5.28 32.50
CA ALA A 102 -5.80 -6.51 32.83
C ALA A 102 -6.67 -6.32 34.07
N LEU A 103 -6.13 -5.74 35.15
CA LEU A 103 -6.86 -5.42 36.36
C LEU A 103 -8.01 -4.44 36.06
N ALA A 104 -7.77 -3.42 35.22
CA ALA A 104 -8.81 -2.48 34.80
C ALA A 104 -9.97 -3.18 34.07
N TRP A 105 -9.68 -4.20 33.26
CA TRP A 105 -10.70 -5.00 32.59
C TRP A 105 -11.42 -5.95 33.55
N LEU A 106 -10.72 -6.57 34.49
CA LEU A 106 -11.31 -7.43 35.50
C LEU A 106 -12.20 -6.65 36.48
N ASP A 107 -11.82 -5.42 36.83
CA ASP A 107 -12.63 -4.52 37.65
C ASP A 107 -13.96 -4.19 36.96
N MET A 108 -13.96 -4.01 35.63
CA MET A 108 -15.22 -3.86 34.86
C MET A 108 -16.07 -5.14 34.88
N LEU A 109 -15.46 -6.33 34.93
CA LEU A 109 -16.21 -7.58 35.04
C LEU A 109 -16.78 -7.82 36.43
N ASP A 110 -16.17 -7.23 37.46
CA ASP A 110 -16.68 -7.22 38.83
C ASP A 110 -17.88 -6.27 38.93
N ASP A 111 -17.69 -5.05 38.43
CA ASP A 111 -18.62 -3.92 38.54
C ASP A 111 -19.31 -3.60 37.20
N LEU A 112 -20.11 -4.55 36.71
CA LEU A 112 -20.79 -4.41 35.42
C LEU A 112 -21.70 -3.18 35.31
N GLU A 113 -22.17 -2.60 36.42
CA GLU A 113 -22.96 -1.36 36.40
C GLU A 113 -22.20 -0.20 35.74
N TYR A 114 -20.87 -0.19 35.89
CA TYR A 114 -19.96 0.83 35.38
C TYR A 114 -19.16 0.37 34.16
N ALA A 115 -19.35 -0.89 33.74
CA ALA A 115 -18.71 -1.44 32.56
C ALA A 115 -19.38 -0.95 31.26
N PRO A 116 -18.65 -0.92 30.13
CA PRO A 116 -19.28 -0.72 28.84
C PRO A 116 -20.17 -1.92 28.46
N GLU A 117 -20.88 -1.77 27.34
CA GLU A 117 -21.69 -2.83 26.76
C GLU A 117 -20.89 -4.11 26.48
N MET A 118 -21.58 -5.25 26.44
CA MET A 118 -20.95 -6.58 26.36
C MET A 118 -20.04 -6.76 25.15
N HIS A 119 -20.41 -6.17 24.00
CA HIS A 119 -19.60 -6.22 22.78
C HIS A 119 -18.23 -5.55 22.97
N GLU A 120 -18.17 -4.48 23.76
CA GLU A 120 -16.95 -3.74 24.04
C GLU A 120 -16.08 -4.51 25.05
N LEU A 121 -16.69 -5.13 26.07
CA LEU A 121 -15.99 -6.04 26.99
C LEU A 121 -15.35 -7.21 26.25
N ALA A 122 -16.06 -7.79 25.27
CA ALA A 122 -15.57 -8.86 24.41
C ALA A 122 -14.40 -8.39 23.51
N ARG A 123 -14.51 -7.20 22.93
CA ARG A 123 -13.43 -6.58 22.15
C ARG A 123 -12.19 -6.33 23.00
N LEU A 124 -12.35 -5.85 24.23
CA LEU A 124 -11.23 -5.59 25.15
C LEU A 124 -10.50 -6.89 25.51
N ALA A 125 -11.24 -7.95 25.84
CA ALA A 125 -10.68 -9.28 26.12
C ALA A 125 -9.75 -9.77 25.01
N GLN A 126 -10.02 -9.38 23.77
CA GLN A 126 -9.21 -9.73 22.61
C GLN A 126 -7.90 -8.95 22.53
N VAL A 127 -7.91 -7.64 22.79
CA VAL A 127 -6.78 -6.74 22.52
C VAL A 127 -5.82 -6.55 23.69
N LEU A 128 -6.17 -7.05 24.90
CA LEU A 128 -5.32 -6.92 26.08
C LEU A 128 -3.95 -7.60 25.90
N PRO A 129 -2.81 -6.91 26.08
CA PRO A 129 -1.48 -7.45 25.84
C PRO A 129 -0.91 -8.24 27.04
N VAL A 130 -1.76 -8.91 27.81
CA VAL A 130 -1.39 -9.68 29.01
C VAL A 130 -1.62 -11.17 28.77
N LYS A 131 -0.79 -12.06 29.32
CA LYS A 131 -0.96 -13.50 29.11
C LYS A 131 -2.25 -14.00 29.76
N THR A 132 -2.96 -14.92 29.11
CA THR A 132 -4.24 -15.48 29.59
C THR A 132 -4.14 -16.02 31.02
N VAL A 133 -3.05 -16.73 31.36
CA VAL A 133 -2.84 -17.31 32.69
C VAL A 133 -2.79 -16.22 33.78
N GLU A 134 -2.04 -15.14 33.53
CA GLU A 134 -1.90 -14.02 34.47
C GLU A 134 -3.23 -13.27 34.67
N ILE A 135 -4.07 -13.19 33.64
CA ILE A 135 -5.41 -12.61 33.74
C ILE A 135 -6.31 -13.47 34.63
N LEU A 136 -6.28 -14.79 34.45
CA LEU A 136 -7.12 -15.72 35.22
C LEU A 136 -6.70 -15.84 36.68
N GLU A 137 -5.39 -15.80 36.97
CA GLU A 137 -4.89 -15.81 38.35
C GLU A 137 -5.36 -14.57 39.12
N THR A 138 -5.32 -13.39 38.51
CA THR A 138 -5.88 -12.16 39.10
C THR A 138 -7.40 -12.18 39.17
N ALA A 139 -8.07 -12.74 38.16
CA ALA A 139 -9.52 -12.88 38.21
C ALA A 139 -9.94 -13.76 39.40
N ALA A 140 -9.18 -14.82 39.68
CA ALA A 140 -9.40 -15.72 40.81
C ALA A 140 -9.16 -15.07 42.16
N SER A 141 -8.20 -14.14 42.27
CA SER A 141 -7.94 -13.40 43.51
C SER A 141 -8.99 -12.33 43.82
N ILE A 142 -9.63 -11.77 42.78
CA ILE A 142 -10.77 -10.83 42.94
C ILE A 142 -12.02 -11.57 43.39
N SER A 143 -12.58 -12.45 42.55
CA SER A 143 -13.75 -13.26 42.91
C SER A 143 -14.00 -14.42 41.93
N ASP A 144 -14.68 -15.46 42.41
CA ASP A 144 -15.12 -16.58 41.56
C ASP A 144 -16.06 -16.11 40.42
N THR A 145 -16.85 -15.06 40.65
CA THR A 145 -17.70 -14.46 39.60
C THR A 145 -16.88 -13.83 38.49
N VAL A 146 -15.85 -13.05 38.85
CA VAL A 146 -14.94 -12.39 37.90
C VAL A 146 -14.15 -13.44 37.12
N LEU A 147 -13.65 -14.48 37.80
CA LEU A 147 -12.98 -15.61 37.15
C LEU A 147 -13.84 -16.27 36.07
N LYS A 148 -15.12 -16.56 36.38
CA LYS A 148 -16.05 -17.17 35.41
C LYS A 148 -16.31 -16.28 34.20
N ARG A 149 -16.56 -15.00 34.42
CA ARG A 149 -16.78 -14.01 33.34
C ARG A 149 -15.53 -13.85 32.48
N ALA A 150 -14.36 -13.72 33.10
CA ALA A 150 -13.09 -13.58 32.41
C ALA A 150 -12.77 -14.81 31.56
N ALA A 151 -12.92 -16.01 32.13
CA ALA A 151 -12.74 -17.26 31.41
C ALA A 151 -13.69 -17.37 30.21
N PHE A 152 -14.96 -16.93 30.34
CA PHE A 152 -15.90 -16.91 29.23
C PHE A 152 -15.41 -16.05 28.07
N PHE A 153 -15.05 -14.79 28.32
CA PHE A 153 -14.61 -13.88 27.25
C PHE A 153 -13.28 -14.31 26.61
N LEU A 154 -12.34 -14.80 27.43
CA LEU A 154 -11.07 -15.35 26.93
C LEU A 154 -11.28 -16.60 26.09
N GLY A 155 -12.26 -17.43 26.47
CA GLY A 155 -12.68 -18.60 25.73
C GLY A 155 -13.34 -18.24 24.40
N TRP A 156 -14.29 -17.30 24.44
CA TRP A 156 -14.99 -16.78 23.28
C TRP A 156 -14.03 -16.24 22.21
N CYS A 157 -12.99 -15.50 22.59
CA CYS A 157 -11.98 -14.99 21.65
C CYS A 157 -10.84 -15.98 21.33
N GLY A 158 -10.87 -17.22 21.84
CA GLY A 158 -9.90 -18.26 21.52
C GLY A 158 -8.53 -18.13 22.21
N ARG A 159 -8.45 -17.32 23.27
CA ARG A 159 -7.27 -17.10 24.12
C ARG A 159 -7.15 -18.07 25.29
N LEU A 160 -8.26 -18.68 25.69
CA LEU A 160 -8.30 -19.67 26.77
C LEU A 160 -7.66 -20.99 26.31
N ARG A 161 -6.80 -21.54 27.16
CA ARG A 161 -6.26 -22.89 27.03
C ARG A 161 -6.44 -23.66 28.35
N ASN A 162 -6.51 -24.98 28.27
CA ASN A 162 -6.62 -25.92 29.38
C ASN A 162 -7.83 -25.67 30.29
N LEU A 163 -9.02 -25.52 29.68
CA LEU A 163 -10.31 -25.31 30.34
C LEU A 163 -10.55 -26.22 31.56
N ASP A 164 -10.17 -27.50 31.47
CA ASP A 164 -10.37 -28.48 32.55
C ASP A 164 -9.67 -28.09 33.85
N ARG A 165 -8.50 -27.45 33.77
CA ARG A 165 -7.78 -26.96 34.95
C ARG A 165 -8.54 -25.83 35.63
N ILE A 166 -9.15 -24.95 34.85
CA ILE A 166 -9.94 -23.81 35.35
C ILE A 166 -11.27 -24.32 35.93
N CYS A 167 -11.96 -25.21 35.22
CA CYS A 167 -13.23 -25.77 35.68
C CYS A 167 -13.16 -26.44 37.05
N LYS A 168 -12.01 -27.02 37.42
CA LYS A 168 -11.77 -27.62 38.75
C LYS A 168 -11.71 -26.60 39.88
N THR A 169 -11.37 -25.33 39.61
CA THR A 169 -11.26 -24.28 40.63
C THR A 169 -12.55 -23.46 40.79
N LEU A 170 -13.51 -23.59 39.86
CA LEU A 170 -14.76 -22.82 39.88
C LEU A 170 -15.75 -23.35 40.93
N LYS A 171 -16.37 -22.45 41.70
CA LYS A 171 -17.48 -22.80 42.60
C LYS A 171 -18.72 -23.23 41.80
N ARG A 172 -19.60 -24.02 42.42
CA ARG A 172 -20.80 -24.57 41.74
C ARG A 172 -21.85 -23.52 41.34
N THR A 173 -21.90 -22.38 42.03
CA THR A 173 -22.94 -21.35 41.82
C THR A 173 -22.83 -20.73 40.43
N PRO A 174 -23.89 -20.79 39.58
CA PRO A 174 -23.83 -20.20 38.26
C PRO A 174 -23.88 -18.67 38.33
N VAL A 175 -23.30 -18.01 37.33
CA VAL A 175 -23.29 -16.54 37.23
C VAL A 175 -23.84 -16.09 35.88
N LYS A 176 -24.53 -14.94 35.84
CA LYS A 176 -24.83 -14.27 34.58
C LYS A 176 -23.57 -13.59 34.06
N LEU A 177 -23.29 -13.77 32.76
CA LEU A 177 -22.19 -13.11 32.06
C LEU A 177 -22.31 -11.61 32.20
N ASP A 178 -23.51 -11.09 31.94
CA ASP A 178 -23.91 -9.72 32.25
C ASP A 178 -25.35 -9.72 32.73
N TYR A 179 -25.60 -9.19 33.93
CA TYR A 179 -26.94 -9.17 34.51
C TYR A 179 -27.82 -8.05 33.93
N ARG A 180 -27.23 -7.07 33.23
CA ARG A 180 -27.95 -5.95 32.60
C ARG A 180 -28.72 -6.39 31.35
N TYR A 181 -28.36 -7.54 30.79
CA TYR A 181 -28.99 -8.09 29.59
C TYR A 181 -30.14 -9.01 29.97
N GLU A 182 -31.36 -8.52 29.76
CA GLU A 182 -32.60 -9.29 29.79
C GLU A 182 -32.96 -9.77 28.38
N SER A 183 -32.06 -10.52 27.73
CA SER A 183 -32.37 -11.14 26.43
C SER A 183 -33.53 -12.15 26.56
N ARG A 184 -34.35 -12.24 25.52
CA ARG A 184 -35.41 -13.27 25.42
C ARG A 184 -34.83 -14.69 25.33
N GLU A 185 -33.56 -14.85 24.93
CA GLU A 185 -32.90 -16.15 24.81
C GLU A 185 -31.51 -16.15 25.48
N ILE A 186 -31.44 -16.73 26.68
CA ILE A 186 -30.21 -16.91 27.45
C ILE A 186 -29.75 -18.37 27.32
N LEU A 187 -28.47 -18.57 27.01
CA LEU A 187 -27.82 -19.86 26.89
C LEU A 187 -26.98 -20.18 28.13
N TRP A 188 -26.70 -21.46 28.36
CA TRP A 188 -25.93 -21.91 29.52
C TRP A 188 -24.65 -22.63 29.09
N GLU A 189 -23.49 -22.02 29.36
CA GLU A 189 -22.20 -22.69 29.27
C GLU A 189 -21.93 -23.49 30.55
N LYS A 190 -22.18 -24.80 30.47
CA LYS A 190 -22.14 -25.71 31.63
C LYS A 190 -20.77 -25.84 32.25
N ARG A 191 -19.69 -25.69 31.49
CA ARG A 191 -18.33 -25.90 31.99
C ARG A 191 -17.85 -24.73 32.83
N LEU A 192 -18.10 -23.51 32.34
CA LEU A 192 -17.76 -22.27 33.03
C LEU A 192 -18.82 -21.84 34.06
N LYS A 193 -19.99 -22.49 34.09
CA LYS A 193 -21.13 -22.12 34.95
C LYS A 193 -21.62 -20.69 34.68
N VAL A 194 -21.64 -20.30 33.41
CA VAL A 194 -22.03 -18.95 32.98
C VAL A 194 -23.30 -19.00 32.13
N PHE A 195 -24.28 -18.17 32.48
CA PHE A 195 -25.42 -17.85 31.62
C PHE A 195 -25.09 -16.66 30.73
N PHE A 196 -25.28 -16.76 29.42
CA PHE A 196 -24.90 -15.71 28.48
C PHE A 196 -26.00 -15.46 27.42
N PRO A 197 -26.17 -14.22 26.95
CA PRO A 197 -27.16 -13.89 25.92
C PRO A 197 -26.71 -14.38 24.54
N VAL A 198 -27.63 -14.89 23.72
CA VAL A 198 -27.31 -15.45 22.38
C VAL A 198 -26.63 -14.43 21.44
N GLU A 199 -26.90 -13.15 21.64
CA GLU A 199 -26.37 -12.00 20.90
C GLU A 199 -24.84 -11.93 20.96
N ILE A 200 -24.22 -12.41 22.05
CA ILE A 200 -22.76 -12.47 22.15
C ILE A 200 -22.15 -13.41 21.11
N LEU A 201 -22.94 -14.34 20.57
CA LEU A 201 -22.49 -15.25 19.54
C LEU A 201 -22.38 -14.59 18.15
N GLU A 202 -23.07 -13.46 17.95
CA GLU A 202 -23.05 -12.67 16.72
C GLU A 202 -21.99 -11.58 16.73
N VAL A 203 -21.44 -11.27 17.92
CA VAL A 203 -20.35 -10.29 18.04
C VAL A 203 -19.12 -10.84 17.28
N PRO A 204 -18.56 -10.09 16.33
CA PRO A 204 -17.41 -10.56 15.57
C PRO A 204 -16.13 -10.53 16.42
N VAL A 205 -15.29 -11.54 16.23
CA VAL A 205 -13.93 -11.60 16.78
C VAL A 205 -12.97 -10.93 15.78
N SER A 206 -12.25 -9.88 16.17
CA SER A 206 -11.34 -9.16 15.25
C SER A 206 -10.23 -10.08 14.73
N HIS A 207 -9.61 -9.77 13.59
CA HIS A 207 -8.44 -10.53 13.13
C HIS A 207 -7.22 -10.16 13.99
N CYS A 208 -6.65 -11.12 14.71
CA CYS A 208 -5.47 -10.93 15.56
C CYS A 208 -4.24 -11.60 14.95
N ALA A 209 -3.05 -11.03 15.13
CA ALA A 209 -1.81 -11.54 14.54
C ALA A 209 -1.44 -12.96 15.05
N ASP A 210 -1.12 -13.82 14.09
CA ASP A 210 -0.31 -15.05 14.06
C ASP A 210 -0.63 -16.28 14.93
N LYS A 211 -1.52 -16.27 15.94
CA LYS A 211 -1.84 -17.51 16.73
C LYS A 211 -3.31 -17.84 16.98
N ILE A 212 -4.23 -16.97 16.56
CA ILE A 212 -5.69 -17.10 16.76
C ILE A 212 -6.46 -16.77 15.46
N ALA A 213 -5.75 -16.52 14.36
CA ALA A 213 -6.35 -16.11 13.08
C ALA A 213 -7.42 -17.12 12.60
N GLU A 214 -7.10 -18.40 12.65
CA GLU A 214 -8.02 -19.49 12.27
C GLU A 214 -9.30 -19.51 13.10
N TRP A 215 -9.19 -19.32 14.42
CA TRP A 215 -10.36 -19.22 15.31
C TRP A 215 -11.22 -18.01 14.99
N SER A 216 -10.60 -16.86 14.69
CA SER A 216 -11.35 -15.65 14.32
C SER A 216 -12.10 -15.80 12.99
N ILE A 217 -11.51 -16.52 12.02
CA ILE A 217 -12.16 -16.82 10.74
C ILE A 217 -13.37 -17.73 10.95
N LEU A 218 -13.19 -18.83 11.70
CA LEU A 218 -14.28 -19.75 12.01
C LEU A 218 -15.38 -19.05 12.79
N ARG A 219 -15.03 -18.27 13.82
CA ARG A 219 -15.98 -17.64 14.74
C ARG A 219 -16.85 -16.57 14.07
N ASN A 220 -16.33 -15.95 13.02
CA ASN A 220 -17.03 -14.95 12.21
C ASN A 220 -17.80 -15.56 11.03
N SER A 221 -17.70 -16.87 10.79
CA SER A 221 -18.47 -17.54 9.73
C SER A 221 -19.95 -17.58 10.09
N ALA A 222 -20.81 -17.10 9.19
CA ALA A 222 -22.26 -17.13 9.36
C ALA A 222 -22.79 -18.55 9.63
N GLY A 223 -22.23 -19.56 8.95
CA GLY A 223 -22.59 -20.96 9.15
C GLY A 223 -22.22 -21.48 10.54
N PHE A 224 -21.05 -21.09 11.06
CA PHE A 224 -20.60 -21.46 12.39
C PHE A 224 -21.43 -20.77 13.49
N ILE A 225 -21.74 -19.49 13.32
CA ILE A 225 -22.64 -18.74 14.23
C ILE A 225 -24.02 -19.40 14.27
N ALA A 226 -24.59 -19.77 13.11
CA ALA A 226 -25.88 -20.45 13.04
C ALA A 226 -25.85 -21.83 13.72
N ALA A 227 -24.74 -22.57 13.59
CA ALA A 227 -24.55 -23.85 14.26
C ALA A 227 -24.47 -23.68 15.80
N LEU A 228 -23.72 -22.70 16.30
CA LEU A 228 -23.63 -22.40 17.74
C LEU A 228 -25.00 -22.02 18.33
N LYS A 229 -25.78 -21.21 17.62
CA LYS A 229 -27.15 -20.87 18.03
C LYS A 229 -28.05 -22.09 18.10
N ARG A 230 -27.97 -23.00 17.12
CA ARG A 230 -28.73 -24.26 17.13
C ARG A 230 -28.31 -25.18 18.28
N GLN A 231 -27.01 -25.26 18.57
CA GLN A 231 -26.47 -26.11 19.63
C GLN A 231 -26.64 -25.54 21.04
N LYS A 232 -26.97 -24.24 21.17
CA LYS A 232 -27.22 -23.58 22.46
C LYS A 232 -26.04 -23.65 23.43
N SER A 233 -24.80 -23.72 22.92
CA SER A 233 -23.56 -23.84 23.70
C SER A 233 -22.44 -22.99 23.12
N LEU A 234 -21.44 -22.66 23.94
CA LEU A 234 -20.21 -22.01 23.47
C LEU A 234 -19.16 -23.11 23.21
N ILE A 235 -18.73 -23.23 21.96
CA ILE A 235 -17.56 -24.06 21.62
C ILE A 235 -16.31 -23.28 22.00
N LEU A 236 -15.43 -23.89 22.80
CA LEU A 236 -14.19 -23.31 23.27
C LEU A 236 -13.00 -23.94 22.53
N ARG A 237 -11.88 -23.22 22.45
CA ARG A 237 -10.68 -23.71 21.75
C ARG A 237 -10.14 -25.03 22.33
N ASP A 238 -10.32 -25.27 23.63
CA ASP A 238 -9.89 -26.49 24.34
C ASP A 238 -10.79 -27.71 24.11
N ASP A 239 -11.91 -27.56 23.39
CA ASP A 239 -12.65 -28.72 22.87
C ASP A 239 -11.86 -29.48 21.78
N ALA A 240 -10.66 -28.99 21.43
CA ALA A 240 -9.68 -29.64 20.58
C ALA A 240 -8.50 -30.18 21.42
N PRO A 241 -8.11 -31.46 21.29
CA PRO A 241 -7.01 -32.08 22.06
C PRO A 241 -5.67 -31.32 22.01
N GLU A 242 -4.81 -31.50 23.02
CA GLU A 242 -3.57 -30.71 23.24
C GLU A 242 -2.51 -30.75 22.10
N ASP A 243 -2.63 -31.67 21.13
CA ASP A 243 -1.79 -31.77 19.92
C ASP A 243 -2.46 -31.19 18.64
N CYS A 244 -3.57 -30.45 18.78
CA CYS A 244 -4.41 -30.06 17.65
C CYS A 244 -4.10 -28.68 17.07
N GLU A 245 -3.28 -28.64 16.01
CA GLU A 245 -3.65 -27.85 14.83
C GLU A 245 -5.05 -28.32 14.39
N LEU A 246 -5.96 -27.43 13.97
CA LEU A 246 -7.40 -27.64 13.73
C LEU A 246 -7.85 -28.97 13.05
N THR A 247 -6.92 -29.76 12.51
CA THR A 247 -6.97 -31.09 11.88
C THR A 247 -7.72 -32.22 12.59
N SER A 248 -8.22 -32.09 13.82
CA SER A 248 -8.94 -33.20 14.48
C SER A 248 -10.17 -32.81 15.31
N LEU A 249 -10.91 -31.77 14.89
CA LEU A 249 -12.32 -31.59 15.28
C LEU A 249 -13.16 -32.78 14.74
N VAL A 250 -13.06 -33.93 15.40
CA VAL A 250 -13.95 -35.08 15.21
C VAL A 250 -15.26 -34.73 15.90
N TRP A 251 -16.20 -34.28 15.08
CA TRP A 251 -17.59 -34.08 15.45
C TRP A 251 -18.17 -35.38 16.02
N PRO A 252 -18.89 -35.39 17.16
CA PRO A 252 -19.68 -36.55 17.53
C PRO A 252 -20.79 -36.71 16.48
N ALA A 253 -20.67 -37.77 15.69
CA ALA A 253 -21.54 -38.15 14.60
C ALA A 253 -23.04 -37.98 14.95
N GLN A 254 -23.64 -36.91 14.44
CA GLN A 254 -25.08 -36.81 14.24
C GLN A 254 -25.37 -36.14 12.88
N PRO A 255 -26.45 -36.54 12.20
CA PRO A 255 -26.65 -36.37 10.76
C PRO A 255 -27.09 -34.95 10.40
N VAL A 256 -26.18 -33.99 10.57
CA VAL A 256 -26.32 -32.61 10.11
C VAL A 256 -25.10 -32.36 9.20
N GLY A 257 -24.97 -32.99 8.04
CA GLY A 257 -25.93 -33.02 6.93
C GLY A 257 -25.17 -32.41 5.75
N HIS A 258 -24.91 -33.20 4.71
CA HIS A 258 -24.04 -32.89 3.56
C HIS A 258 -24.20 -31.50 2.92
N ALA A 259 -25.34 -30.83 3.15
CA ALA A 259 -25.61 -29.44 2.76
C ALA A 259 -24.66 -28.41 3.41
N PHE A 260 -24.32 -28.55 4.70
CA PHE A 260 -23.39 -27.62 5.36
C PHE A 260 -21.96 -27.78 4.84
N LEU A 261 -21.52 -29.02 4.64
CA LEU A 261 -20.18 -29.29 4.10
C LEU A 261 -20.07 -28.77 2.65
N ALA A 262 -21.10 -28.97 1.83
CA ALA A 262 -21.16 -28.44 0.47
C ALA A 262 -21.16 -26.91 0.43
N ASP A 263 -21.96 -26.26 1.28
CA ASP A 263 -22.05 -24.79 1.35
C ASP A 263 -20.77 -24.16 1.95
N TRP A 264 -20.19 -24.79 2.97
CA TRP A 264 -18.90 -24.39 3.54
C TRP A 264 -17.75 -24.58 2.55
N LEU A 265 -17.71 -25.67 1.80
CA LEU A 265 -16.68 -25.90 0.77
C LEU A 265 -16.89 -25.03 -0.47
N ALA A 266 -18.12 -24.69 -0.82
CA ALA A 266 -18.42 -23.69 -1.85
C ALA A 266 -17.96 -22.29 -1.39
N GLN A 267 -18.24 -21.90 -0.14
CA GLN A 267 -17.78 -20.62 0.43
C GLN A 267 -16.27 -20.59 0.67
N LEU A 268 -15.65 -21.71 1.06
CA LEU A 268 -14.19 -21.85 1.19
C LEU A 268 -13.54 -21.80 -0.19
N GLY A 269 -14.13 -22.47 -1.18
CA GLY A 269 -13.71 -22.39 -2.58
C GLY A 269 -13.77 -20.96 -3.11
N LEU A 270 -14.88 -20.25 -2.89
CA LEU A 270 -15.06 -18.83 -3.21
C LEU A 270 -14.08 -17.94 -2.45
N ALA A 271 -13.83 -18.21 -1.16
CA ALA A 271 -12.84 -17.49 -0.38
C ALA A 271 -11.42 -17.72 -0.91
N ILE A 272 -11.04 -18.97 -1.25
CA ILE A 272 -9.74 -19.35 -1.84
C ILE A 272 -9.57 -18.76 -3.24
N ILE A 273 -10.67 -18.56 -3.95
CA ILE A 273 -10.77 -17.88 -5.23
C ILE A 273 -10.55 -16.37 -5.09
N ASP A 274 -11.09 -15.74 -4.04
CA ASP A 274 -11.10 -14.28 -3.87
C ASP A 274 -9.96 -13.73 -2.99
N ARG A 275 -9.23 -14.60 -2.25
CA ARG A 275 -8.15 -14.20 -1.34
C ARG A 275 -6.82 -14.89 -1.64
N ASP A 276 -5.73 -14.14 -1.56
CA ASP A 276 -4.37 -14.68 -1.47
C ASP A 276 -4.13 -15.31 -0.09
N PHE A 277 -4.60 -16.56 0.10
CA PHE A 277 -4.28 -17.35 1.28
C PHE A 277 -2.77 -17.57 1.41
N GLN A 278 -2.26 -17.50 2.64
CA GLN A 278 -0.88 -17.85 2.92
C GLN A 278 -0.67 -19.36 2.77
N THR A 279 0.54 -19.75 2.38
CA THR A 279 0.91 -21.14 2.08
C THR A 279 0.77 -22.08 3.28
N VAL A 280 0.96 -21.57 4.50
CA VAL A 280 0.73 -22.31 5.75
C VAL A 280 -0.75 -22.66 5.91
N GLU A 281 -1.65 -21.74 5.59
CA GLU A 281 -3.10 -21.94 5.71
C GLU A 281 -3.58 -23.01 4.73
N LEU A 282 -3.12 -22.97 3.47
CA LEU A 282 -3.49 -23.97 2.46
C LEU A 282 -2.98 -25.39 2.81
N LYS A 283 -1.78 -25.49 3.39
CA LYS A 283 -1.20 -26.77 3.84
C LYS A 283 -2.01 -27.35 5.00
N SER A 284 -2.35 -26.53 5.99
CA SER A 284 -3.17 -26.93 7.13
C SER A 284 -4.59 -27.35 6.72
N ILE A 285 -5.22 -26.61 5.80
CA ILE A 285 -6.55 -26.93 5.25
C ILE A 285 -6.51 -28.24 4.44
N GLY A 286 -5.51 -28.43 3.58
CA GLY A 286 -5.35 -29.66 2.79
C GLY A 286 -5.14 -30.90 3.66
N LYS A 287 -4.30 -30.79 4.70
CA LYS A 287 -4.08 -31.87 5.68
C LYS A 287 -5.32 -32.15 6.53
N TRP A 288 -6.06 -31.11 6.90
CA TRP A 288 -7.34 -31.20 7.62
C TRP A 288 -8.38 -31.99 6.81
N LEU A 289 -8.61 -31.61 5.54
CA LEU A 289 -9.57 -32.29 4.66
C LEU A 289 -9.22 -33.77 4.48
N ARG A 290 -7.93 -34.08 4.31
CA ARG A 290 -7.45 -35.47 4.18
C ARG A 290 -7.77 -36.32 5.42
N ASN A 291 -7.55 -35.76 6.61
CA ASN A 291 -7.79 -36.46 7.88
C ASN A 291 -9.28 -36.57 8.24
N PHE A 292 -10.10 -35.59 7.85
CA PHE A 292 -11.54 -35.61 8.10
C PHE A 292 -12.26 -36.73 7.32
N ILE A 293 -11.79 -37.02 6.10
CA ILE A 293 -12.47 -37.91 5.15
C ILE A 293 -12.00 -39.38 5.27
N SER A 294 -10.97 -39.67 6.07
CA SER A 294 -10.52 -41.04 6.35
C SER A 294 -11.46 -41.82 7.30
N THR A 295 -12.50 -41.18 7.83
CA THR A 295 -13.56 -41.82 8.62
C THR A 295 -14.77 -42.13 7.75
N ASP A 296 -15.14 -43.41 7.72
CA ASP A 296 -16.18 -44.02 6.88
C ASP A 296 -17.50 -43.23 6.84
N LEU A 297 -17.86 -42.68 5.67
CA LEU A 297 -19.21 -42.82 5.08
C LEU A 297 -19.28 -42.32 3.61
N GLN A 298 -19.68 -43.21 2.71
CA GLN A 298 -20.26 -42.99 1.37
C GLN A 298 -19.37 -42.44 0.23
N ARG A 299 -18.44 -43.28 -0.25
CA ARG A 299 -17.79 -43.14 -1.56
C ARG A 299 -18.72 -43.26 -2.78
N THR A 300 -19.98 -43.69 -2.66
CA THR A 300 -20.79 -44.17 -3.79
C THR A 300 -21.79 -43.16 -4.38
N SER A 301 -22.45 -42.30 -3.60
CA SER A 301 -23.51 -41.39 -4.13
C SER A 301 -22.95 -40.14 -4.84
N LEU A 302 -21.87 -39.56 -4.32
CA LEU A 302 -21.15 -38.45 -4.95
C LEU A 302 -20.42 -38.87 -6.24
N LEU A 303 -20.05 -40.15 -6.35
CA LEU A 303 -19.37 -40.72 -7.52
C LEU A 303 -20.30 -40.85 -8.73
N ALA A 304 -21.59 -41.08 -8.50
CA ALA A 304 -22.61 -41.06 -9.55
C ALA A 304 -22.81 -39.64 -10.09
N THR A 305 -22.97 -38.66 -9.18
CA THR A 305 -23.15 -37.24 -9.52
C THR A 305 -21.93 -36.67 -10.26
N ALA A 306 -20.72 -36.99 -9.80
CA ALA A 306 -19.48 -36.58 -10.46
C ALA A 306 -19.27 -37.22 -11.84
N LYS A 307 -19.69 -38.48 -12.04
CA LYS A 307 -19.64 -39.15 -13.35
C LYS A 307 -20.66 -38.58 -14.34
N THR A 308 -21.80 -38.09 -13.85
CA THR A 308 -22.79 -37.38 -14.68
C THR A 308 -22.25 -36.01 -15.08
N PHE A 309 -21.69 -35.26 -14.12
CA PHE A 309 -21.03 -33.96 -14.39
C PHE A 309 -19.76 -34.07 -15.25
N SER A 310 -19.03 -35.19 -15.23
CA SER A 310 -17.87 -35.38 -16.10
C SER A 310 -18.27 -35.77 -17.53
N ARG A 311 -19.50 -36.25 -17.74
CA ARG A 311 -20.05 -36.60 -19.06
C ARG A 311 -20.72 -35.40 -19.74
N GLU A 312 -21.29 -34.47 -18.96
CA GLU A 312 -21.80 -33.19 -19.45
C GLU A 312 -20.66 -32.16 -19.46
N ILE A 313 -20.27 -31.74 -20.66
CA ILE A 313 -19.06 -31.00 -20.97
C ILE A 313 -18.95 -29.71 -20.12
N ALA A 314 -17.88 -29.60 -19.31
CA ALA A 314 -17.49 -28.33 -18.70
C ALA A 314 -16.92 -27.39 -19.78
N THR A 315 -17.79 -26.58 -20.37
CA THR A 315 -17.40 -25.58 -21.39
C THR A 315 -16.95 -24.25 -20.79
N ASP A 316 -17.08 -24.07 -19.48
CA ASP A 316 -16.78 -22.82 -18.75
C ASP A 316 -15.92 -23.06 -17.50
N ILE A 317 -15.04 -22.10 -17.19
CA ILE A 317 -14.10 -22.12 -16.08
C ILE A 317 -14.78 -22.25 -14.71
N ASN A 318 -15.98 -21.70 -14.55
CA ASN A 318 -16.72 -21.81 -13.29
C ASN A 318 -17.14 -23.26 -13.03
N THR A 319 -17.53 -23.99 -14.07
CA THR A 319 -17.86 -25.42 -14.01
C THR A 319 -16.63 -26.27 -13.71
N CYS A 320 -15.49 -25.96 -14.32
CA CYS A 320 -14.20 -26.60 -14.01
C CYS A 320 -13.77 -26.35 -12.56
N THR A 321 -13.98 -25.14 -12.07
CA THR A 321 -13.68 -24.74 -10.70
C THR A 321 -14.59 -25.48 -9.71
N GLY A 322 -15.89 -25.54 -10.00
CA GLY A 322 -16.86 -26.32 -9.24
C GLY A 322 -16.52 -27.81 -9.22
N LEU A 323 -16.09 -28.38 -10.35
CA LEU A 323 -15.64 -29.78 -10.43
C LEU A 323 -14.40 -30.04 -9.59
N LEU A 324 -13.41 -29.15 -9.61
CA LEU A 324 -12.24 -29.28 -8.76
C LEU A 324 -12.61 -29.15 -7.28
N ILE A 325 -13.50 -28.21 -6.93
CA ILE A 325 -14.03 -28.07 -5.57
C ILE A 325 -14.80 -29.31 -5.15
N VAL A 326 -15.62 -29.91 -6.01
CA VAL A 326 -16.33 -31.17 -5.74
C VAL A 326 -15.35 -32.34 -5.60
N ALA A 327 -14.32 -32.41 -6.44
CA ALA A 327 -13.28 -33.43 -6.33
C ALA A 327 -12.48 -33.31 -5.03
N LEU A 328 -12.19 -32.07 -4.61
CA LEU A 328 -11.59 -31.76 -3.32
C LEU A 328 -12.54 -32.10 -2.17
N ALA A 329 -13.82 -31.75 -2.28
CA ALA A 329 -14.85 -32.00 -1.28
C ALA A 329 -15.14 -33.49 -1.05
N THR A 330 -14.98 -34.28 -2.10
CA THR A 330 -15.28 -35.72 -2.09
C THR A 330 -14.06 -36.57 -1.75
N ALA A 331 -12.86 -35.97 -1.64
CA ALA A 331 -11.57 -36.66 -1.62
C ALA A 331 -11.48 -37.78 -2.68
N ASN A 332 -12.16 -37.62 -3.82
CA ASN A 332 -12.15 -38.61 -4.87
C ASN A 332 -10.90 -38.39 -5.71
N LEU A 333 -9.85 -39.14 -5.38
CA LEU A 333 -8.53 -38.98 -5.97
C LEU A 333 -8.53 -39.22 -7.49
N SER A 334 -9.35 -40.16 -7.99
CA SER A 334 -9.50 -40.41 -9.42
C SER A 334 -10.18 -39.24 -10.15
N LEU A 335 -11.19 -38.63 -9.52
CA LEU A 335 -11.87 -37.44 -10.04
C LEU A 335 -10.97 -36.21 -9.95
N LEU A 336 -10.18 -36.10 -8.88
CA LEU A 336 -9.25 -35.00 -8.66
C LEU A 336 -8.08 -35.06 -9.66
N GLU A 337 -7.51 -36.25 -9.91
CA GLU A 337 -6.50 -36.45 -10.95
C GLU A 337 -7.08 -36.17 -12.33
N HIS A 338 -8.29 -36.66 -12.63
CA HIS A 338 -8.98 -36.36 -13.89
C HIS A 338 -9.25 -34.85 -14.04
N ALA A 339 -9.65 -34.18 -12.96
CA ALA A 339 -9.93 -32.75 -12.95
C ALA A 339 -8.66 -31.93 -13.15
N VAL A 340 -7.55 -32.27 -12.49
CA VAL A 340 -6.27 -31.58 -12.70
C VAL A 340 -5.68 -31.90 -14.07
N TYR A 341 -5.79 -33.14 -14.55
CA TYR A 341 -5.24 -33.55 -15.84
C TYR A 341 -5.94 -32.86 -17.04
N ASN A 342 -7.27 -32.73 -16.97
CA ASN A 342 -8.07 -32.14 -18.04
C ASN A 342 -8.29 -30.63 -17.86
N TRP A 343 -8.39 -30.14 -16.63
CA TRP A 343 -8.79 -28.76 -16.32
C TRP A 343 -7.76 -27.97 -15.52
N GLY A 344 -6.66 -28.58 -15.08
CA GLY A 344 -5.60 -27.91 -14.34
C GLY A 344 -4.94 -26.78 -15.14
N GLU A 345 -4.83 -26.94 -16.46
CA GLU A 345 -4.37 -25.89 -17.37
C GLU A 345 -5.30 -24.65 -17.33
N PRO A 346 -6.60 -24.74 -17.71
CA PRO A 346 -7.52 -23.62 -17.59
C PRO A 346 -7.54 -23.01 -16.18
N LEU A 347 -7.54 -23.83 -15.12
CA LEU A 347 -7.61 -23.37 -13.74
C LEU A 347 -6.37 -22.57 -13.32
N PHE A 348 -5.17 -23.04 -13.67
CA PHE A 348 -3.93 -22.30 -13.43
C PHE A 348 -3.98 -20.92 -14.12
N TYR A 349 -4.44 -20.86 -15.37
CA TYR A 349 -4.45 -19.63 -16.17
C TYR A 349 -5.52 -18.61 -15.80
N HIS A 350 -6.60 -19.03 -15.14
CA HIS A 350 -7.61 -18.13 -14.57
C HIS A 350 -7.27 -17.72 -13.13
N GLY A 351 -6.00 -17.83 -12.72
CA GLY A 351 -5.53 -17.40 -11.41
C GLY A 351 -5.91 -18.36 -10.27
N LYS A 352 -6.44 -19.55 -10.57
CA LYS A 352 -6.89 -20.53 -9.58
C LYS A 352 -5.78 -21.47 -9.10
N ALA A 353 -4.52 -21.04 -9.20
CA ALA A 353 -3.36 -21.82 -8.75
C ALA A 353 -3.46 -22.27 -7.28
N GLY A 354 -4.16 -21.51 -6.42
CA GLY A 354 -4.43 -21.89 -5.03
C GLY A 354 -5.23 -23.20 -4.89
N LEU A 355 -6.19 -23.45 -5.79
CA LEU A 355 -6.95 -24.71 -5.79
C LEU A 355 -6.09 -25.89 -6.23
N LEU A 356 -5.14 -25.67 -7.14
CA LEU A 356 -4.18 -26.70 -7.58
C LEU A 356 -3.15 -27.01 -6.49
N VAL A 357 -2.72 -26.00 -5.74
CA VAL A 357 -1.86 -26.18 -4.55
C VAL A 357 -2.63 -26.90 -3.43
N LEU A 358 -3.92 -26.63 -3.26
CA LEU A 358 -4.75 -27.39 -2.32
C LEU A 358 -4.92 -28.85 -2.76
N ALA A 359 -5.11 -29.11 -4.06
CA ALA A 359 -5.16 -30.45 -4.62
C ALA A 359 -3.84 -31.22 -4.39
N PHE A 360 -2.69 -30.55 -4.49
CA PHE A 360 -1.38 -31.12 -4.15
C PHE A 360 -1.30 -31.58 -2.70
N PHE A 361 -1.68 -30.72 -1.74
CA PHE A 361 -1.68 -31.06 -0.32
C PHE A 361 -2.72 -32.13 0.07
N MET A 362 -3.67 -32.45 -0.82
CA MET A 362 -4.59 -33.57 -0.64
C MET A 362 -4.09 -34.88 -1.26
N LEU A 363 -3.17 -34.81 -2.23
CA LEU A 363 -2.70 -35.94 -3.02
C LEU A 363 -1.23 -36.31 -2.75
N GLU A 364 -0.55 -35.68 -1.79
CA GLU A 364 0.90 -35.76 -1.51
C GLU A 364 1.50 -37.19 -1.53
N ASP A 365 0.73 -38.23 -1.19
CA ASP A 365 1.18 -39.63 -1.15
C ASP A 365 0.88 -40.45 -2.43
N PHE A 366 0.27 -39.85 -3.46
CA PHE A 366 -0.19 -40.58 -4.65
C PHE A 366 0.79 -40.53 -5.83
N ALA A 367 0.79 -41.61 -6.62
CA ALA A 367 1.54 -41.70 -7.86
C ALA A 367 0.80 -40.99 -9.01
N TYR A 368 0.93 -39.67 -9.08
CA TYR A 368 0.35 -38.87 -10.17
C TYR A 368 0.95 -39.20 -11.54
N GLY A 369 0.15 -39.10 -12.60
CA GLY A 369 0.67 -38.97 -13.97
C GLY A 369 1.57 -37.73 -14.16
N GLU A 370 2.55 -37.81 -15.06
CA GLU A 370 3.62 -36.80 -15.17
C GLU A 370 3.11 -35.41 -15.58
N LYS A 371 2.09 -35.33 -16.44
CA LYS A 371 1.44 -34.06 -16.82
C LYS A 371 0.82 -33.37 -15.60
N THR A 372 0.12 -34.12 -14.75
CA THR A 372 -0.49 -33.63 -13.51
C THR A 372 0.57 -33.11 -12.54
N ARG A 373 1.69 -33.85 -12.39
CA ARG A 373 2.82 -33.40 -11.56
C ARG A 373 3.42 -32.10 -12.08
N ALA A 374 3.61 -31.99 -13.40
CA ALA A 374 4.15 -30.79 -14.01
C ALA A 374 3.24 -29.57 -13.78
N ILE A 375 1.93 -29.69 -14.01
CA ILE A 375 0.96 -28.61 -13.75
C ILE A 375 0.97 -28.17 -12.29
N ILE A 376 0.96 -29.14 -11.36
CA ILE A 376 1.02 -28.87 -9.92
C ILE A 376 2.35 -28.18 -9.55
N THR A 377 3.47 -28.65 -10.10
CA THR A 377 4.80 -28.05 -9.87
C THR A 377 4.80 -26.58 -10.31
N THR A 378 4.26 -26.28 -11.48
CA THR A 378 4.12 -24.90 -11.97
C THR A 378 3.22 -24.06 -11.05
N ALA A 379 2.13 -24.62 -10.53
CA ALA A 379 1.24 -23.96 -9.56
C ALA A 379 1.93 -23.66 -8.22
N LEU A 380 2.72 -24.60 -7.70
CA LEU A 380 3.53 -24.42 -6.49
C LEU A 380 4.56 -23.31 -6.67
N VAL A 381 5.27 -23.29 -7.79
CA VAL A 381 6.22 -22.21 -8.12
C VAL A 381 5.53 -20.86 -8.22
N ALA A 382 4.34 -20.79 -8.84
CA ALA A 382 3.58 -19.55 -8.95
C ALA A 382 3.15 -19.00 -7.57
N ARG A 383 2.92 -19.89 -6.59
CA ARG A 383 2.60 -19.53 -5.19
C ARG A 383 3.82 -19.36 -4.29
N GLY A 384 5.03 -19.46 -4.83
CA GLY A 384 6.27 -19.26 -4.06
C GLY A 384 6.70 -20.47 -3.21
N LEU A 385 6.06 -21.62 -3.36
CA LEU A 385 6.42 -22.89 -2.70
C LEU A 385 7.57 -23.59 -3.42
N ILE A 386 8.74 -22.96 -3.43
CA ILE A 386 9.89 -23.38 -4.27
C ILE A 386 10.49 -24.69 -3.75
N ALA A 387 10.55 -24.89 -2.43
CA ALA A 387 11.10 -26.09 -1.82
C ALA A 387 10.24 -27.32 -2.11
N GLU A 388 8.93 -27.19 -1.93
CA GLU A 388 7.93 -28.22 -2.24
C GLU A 388 7.89 -28.50 -3.74
N ALA A 389 7.89 -27.47 -4.58
CA ALA A 389 7.96 -27.64 -6.03
C ALA A 389 9.24 -28.38 -6.46
N SER A 390 10.39 -28.05 -5.87
CA SER A 390 11.67 -28.68 -6.19
C SER A 390 11.74 -30.13 -5.73
N ALA A 391 11.22 -30.44 -4.53
CA ALA A 391 11.14 -31.81 -4.01
C ALA A 391 10.18 -32.66 -4.86
N PHE A 392 9.02 -32.11 -5.19
CA PHE A 392 8.01 -32.75 -6.01
C PHE A 392 8.50 -33.00 -7.45
N TRP A 393 9.25 -32.05 -8.00
CA TRP A 393 9.89 -32.16 -9.31
C TRP A 393 10.99 -33.24 -9.34
N LYS A 394 11.87 -33.29 -8.34
CA LYS A 394 12.96 -34.28 -8.25
C LYS A 394 12.46 -35.72 -8.15
N ALA A 395 11.24 -35.93 -7.65
CA ALA A 395 10.61 -37.24 -7.55
C ALA A 395 10.01 -37.75 -8.88
N LEU A 396 10.13 -36.99 -9.98
CA LEU A 396 9.63 -37.37 -11.31
C LEU A 396 10.61 -38.32 -12.03
N LYS A 397 10.15 -39.49 -12.45
CA LYS A 397 10.82 -40.30 -13.48
C LYS A 397 10.34 -39.79 -14.86
N LEU A 398 11.25 -39.43 -15.76
CA LEU A 398 10.92 -38.81 -17.05
C LEU A 398 10.28 -39.83 -18.03
N PRO A 399 9.23 -39.47 -18.79
CA PRO A 399 8.56 -40.37 -19.73
C PRO A 399 9.19 -40.54 -21.11
N ALA A 400 8.74 -41.61 -21.77
CA ALA A 400 8.76 -41.75 -23.22
C ALA A 400 7.57 -41.01 -23.89
N LYS A 401 7.88 -39.85 -24.51
CA LYS A 401 7.23 -39.26 -25.72
C LYS A 401 5.87 -38.49 -25.67
N LYS A 402 5.18 -38.21 -24.55
CA LYS A 402 4.03 -37.24 -24.51
C LYS A 402 4.05 -36.31 -23.28
N GLY A 403 3.66 -35.03 -23.44
CA GLY A 403 3.52 -34.06 -22.33
C GLY A 403 4.78 -33.24 -22.01
N TRP A 404 5.71 -33.14 -22.95
CA TRP A 404 7.02 -32.50 -22.74
C TRP A 404 6.91 -30.99 -22.51
N GLY A 405 5.90 -30.33 -23.09
CA GLY A 405 5.71 -28.88 -22.89
C GLY A 405 5.56 -28.51 -21.42
N TRP A 406 4.69 -29.22 -20.71
CA TRP A 406 4.44 -29.01 -19.29
C TRP A 406 5.66 -29.37 -18.42
N ILE A 407 6.34 -30.48 -18.77
CA ILE A 407 7.56 -30.91 -18.09
C ILE A 407 8.64 -29.83 -18.19
N TYR A 408 8.93 -29.34 -19.40
CA TYR A 408 9.92 -28.28 -19.58
C TYR A 408 9.49 -26.96 -18.93
N LEU A 409 8.20 -26.64 -18.90
CA LEU A 409 7.71 -25.43 -18.24
C LEU A 409 7.89 -25.50 -16.71
N ALA A 410 7.60 -26.65 -16.09
CA ALA A 410 7.81 -26.88 -14.67
C ALA A 410 9.31 -26.89 -14.31
N GLU A 411 10.15 -27.50 -15.14
CA GLU A 411 11.60 -27.44 -14.99
C GLU A 411 12.12 -26.01 -15.10
N ALA A 412 11.64 -25.24 -16.08
CA ALA A 412 12.03 -23.85 -16.28
C ALA A 412 11.64 -22.99 -15.07
N ALA A 413 10.42 -23.17 -14.56
CA ALA A 413 9.92 -22.43 -13.40
C ALA A 413 10.72 -22.75 -12.13
N THR A 414 11.03 -24.03 -11.87
CA THR A 414 11.80 -24.45 -10.69
C THR A 414 13.27 -24.04 -10.78
N THR A 415 13.92 -24.25 -11.93
CA THR A 415 15.33 -23.87 -12.14
C THR A 415 15.54 -22.35 -12.10
N HIS A 416 14.61 -21.57 -12.67
CA HIS A 416 14.62 -20.11 -12.57
C HIS A 416 14.61 -19.66 -11.11
N ARG A 417 13.69 -20.20 -10.31
CA ARG A 417 13.57 -19.84 -8.88
C ARG A 417 14.76 -20.30 -8.05
N ASN A 418 15.47 -21.34 -8.47
CA ASN A 418 16.70 -21.81 -7.85
C ASN A 418 17.96 -21.06 -8.33
N GLY A 419 17.81 -20.06 -9.21
CA GLY A 419 18.91 -19.21 -9.69
C GLY A 419 19.68 -19.76 -10.91
N ASP A 420 19.30 -20.91 -11.46
CA ASP A 420 19.90 -21.44 -12.70
C ASP A 420 19.20 -20.84 -13.93
N VAL A 421 19.53 -19.58 -14.19
CA VAL A 421 18.94 -18.78 -15.29
C VAL A 421 19.23 -19.40 -16.66
N VAL A 422 20.42 -19.97 -16.87
CA VAL A 422 20.83 -20.53 -18.16
C VAL A 422 19.97 -21.75 -18.50
N ARG A 423 19.80 -22.66 -17.54
CA ARG A 423 18.92 -23.82 -17.72
C ARG A 423 17.47 -23.40 -17.85
N ALA A 424 17.00 -22.44 -17.04
CA ALA A 424 15.64 -21.94 -17.13
C ALA A 424 15.31 -21.38 -18.53
N LYS A 425 16.21 -20.56 -19.10
CA LYS A 425 16.08 -20.01 -20.46
C LYS A 425 15.87 -21.14 -21.48
N LYS A 426 16.78 -22.12 -21.47
CA LYS A 426 16.71 -23.28 -22.38
C LYS A 426 15.41 -24.08 -22.19
N CYS A 427 14.99 -24.31 -20.95
CA CYS A 427 13.77 -25.04 -20.65
C CYS A 427 12.50 -24.28 -21.10
N TYR A 428 12.43 -22.94 -20.97
CA TYR A 428 11.30 -22.18 -21.52
C TYR A 428 11.22 -22.26 -23.06
N GLU A 429 12.37 -22.22 -23.75
CA GLU A 429 12.44 -22.40 -25.20
C GLU A 429 11.98 -23.81 -25.62
N LEU A 430 12.45 -24.85 -24.91
CA LEU A 430 12.04 -26.24 -25.12
C LEU A 430 10.54 -26.44 -24.85
N ALA A 431 10.01 -25.81 -23.79
CA ALA A 431 8.58 -25.83 -23.47
C ALA A 431 7.75 -25.22 -24.61
N ALA A 432 8.13 -24.03 -25.09
CA ALA A 432 7.43 -23.36 -26.18
C ALA A 432 7.40 -24.22 -27.46
N ASN A 433 8.54 -24.82 -27.81
CA ASN A 433 8.67 -25.69 -28.98
C ASN A 433 7.87 -27.00 -28.83
N ALA A 434 7.88 -27.61 -27.65
CA ALA A 434 7.12 -28.81 -27.37
C ALA A 434 5.61 -28.54 -27.44
N PHE A 435 5.11 -27.45 -26.85
CA PHE A 435 3.70 -27.06 -26.95
C PHE A 435 3.24 -26.82 -28.38
N ASN A 436 4.08 -26.17 -29.20
CA ASN A 436 3.78 -25.99 -30.62
C ASN A 436 3.68 -27.33 -31.37
N LYS A 437 4.59 -28.28 -31.10
CA LYS A 437 4.52 -29.65 -31.66
C LYS A 437 3.28 -30.42 -31.18
N GLU A 438 2.83 -30.17 -29.96
CA GLU A 438 1.60 -30.70 -29.37
C GLU A 438 0.33 -30.00 -29.87
N LYS A 439 0.45 -29.06 -30.83
CA LYS A 439 -0.65 -28.20 -31.34
C LYS A 439 -1.33 -27.33 -30.27
N ASN A 440 -0.67 -27.08 -29.14
CA ASN A 440 -1.12 -26.13 -28.12
C ASN A 440 -0.37 -24.79 -28.29
N GLN A 441 -0.72 -24.05 -29.34
CA GLN A 441 -0.04 -22.80 -29.69
C GLN A 441 -0.16 -21.73 -28.60
N ARG A 442 -1.30 -21.65 -27.91
CA ARG A 442 -1.51 -20.74 -26.76
C ARG A 442 -0.48 -20.98 -25.66
N MET A 443 -0.23 -22.24 -25.31
CA MET A 443 0.78 -22.58 -24.31
C MET A 443 2.22 -22.34 -24.79
N GLY A 444 2.44 -22.49 -26.09
CA GLY A 444 3.68 -22.05 -26.74
C GLY A 444 3.94 -20.56 -26.51
N GLN A 445 2.91 -19.72 -26.69
CA GLN A 445 2.99 -18.28 -26.43
C GLN A 445 3.18 -17.95 -24.95
N VAL A 446 2.42 -18.59 -24.05
CA VAL A 446 2.60 -18.42 -22.60
C VAL A 446 4.04 -18.72 -22.16
N SER A 447 4.63 -19.80 -22.66
CA SER A 447 6.02 -20.16 -22.35
C SER A 447 7.01 -19.09 -22.83
N ARG A 448 6.74 -18.46 -23.98
CA ARG A 448 7.52 -17.31 -24.47
C ARG A 448 7.32 -16.06 -23.61
N VAL A 449 6.12 -15.80 -23.09
CA VAL A 449 5.92 -14.70 -22.12
C VAL A 449 6.78 -14.92 -20.87
N TYR A 450 6.83 -16.14 -20.34
CA TYR A 450 7.71 -16.45 -19.20
C TYR A 450 9.20 -16.32 -19.51
N LEU A 451 9.62 -16.71 -20.72
CA LEU A 451 10.97 -16.44 -21.22
C LEU A 451 11.27 -14.92 -21.26
N GLY A 452 10.32 -14.13 -21.75
CA GLY A 452 10.42 -12.66 -21.73
C GLY A 452 10.53 -12.11 -20.31
N ASN A 453 9.78 -12.67 -19.35
CA ASN A 453 9.83 -12.25 -17.94
C ASN A 453 11.20 -12.56 -17.31
N LEU A 454 11.77 -13.73 -17.63
CA LEU A 454 13.13 -14.11 -17.22
C LEU A 454 14.15 -13.10 -17.76
N LEU A 455 14.09 -12.81 -19.07
CA LEU A 455 14.99 -11.86 -19.72
C LEU A 455 14.84 -10.44 -19.15
N LEU A 456 13.61 -10.02 -18.83
CA LEU A 456 13.33 -8.76 -18.15
C LEU A 456 13.97 -8.72 -16.75
N GLY A 457 13.86 -9.80 -15.97
CA GLY A 457 14.50 -9.92 -14.65
C GLY A 457 16.03 -9.87 -14.72
N GLU A 458 16.60 -10.47 -15.76
CA GLU A 458 18.03 -10.42 -16.09
C GLU A 458 18.48 -9.09 -16.73
N GLN A 459 17.57 -8.11 -16.82
CA GLN A 459 17.81 -6.79 -17.43
C GLN A 459 18.25 -6.85 -18.91
N LYS A 460 17.94 -7.95 -19.61
CA LYS A 460 18.18 -8.13 -21.04
C LYS A 460 17.02 -7.57 -21.85
N TYR A 461 16.82 -6.25 -21.75
CA TYR A 461 15.63 -5.57 -22.26
C TYR A 461 15.41 -5.73 -23.77
N ILE A 462 16.49 -5.73 -24.57
CA ILE A 462 16.39 -5.91 -26.04
C ILE A 462 15.90 -7.31 -26.41
N GLU A 463 16.47 -8.36 -25.78
CA GLU A 463 16.01 -9.74 -25.98
C GLU A 463 14.57 -9.92 -25.49
N ALA A 464 14.23 -9.37 -24.31
CA ALA A 464 12.87 -9.41 -23.77
C ALA A 464 11.85 -8.74 -24.71
N ARG A 465 12.20 -7.56 -25.27
CA ARG A 465 11.39 -6.85 -26.27
C ARG A 465 11.09 -7.73 -27.46
N ALA A 466 12.12 -8.32 -28.06
CA ALA A 466 11.97 -9.17 -29.24
C ALA A 466 11.04 -10.36 -28.97
N VAL A 467 11.18 -11.00 -27.80
CA VAL A 467 10.32 -12.13 -27.40
C VAL A 467 8.86 -11.68 -27.23
N TYR A 468 8.60 -10.59 -26.51
CA TYR A 468 7.22 -10.10 -26.31
C TYR A 468 6.57 -9.64 -27.61
N THR A 469 7.29 -8.91 -28.45
CA THR A 469 6.79 -8.46 -29.76
C THR A 469 6.46 -9.65 -30.65
N ALA A 470 7.33 -10.67 -30.71
CA ALA A 470 7.04 -11.89 -31.48
C ALA A 470 5.81 -12.66 -30.95
N VAL A 471 5.52 -12.59 -29.64
CA VAL A 471 4.28 -13.15 -29.10
C VAL A 471 3.06 -12.35 -29.54
N LEU A 472 3.13 -11.01 -29.50
CA LEU A 472 2.03 -10.13 -29.93
C LEU A 472 1.72 -10.30 -31.43
N GLU A 473 2.74 -10.30 -32.27
CA GLU A 473 2.60 -10.46 -33.73
C GLU A 473 2.13 -11.86 -34.13
N GLY A 474 2.47 -12.87 -33.33
CA GLY A 474 2.13 -14.26 -33.57
C GLY A 474 0.75 -14.71 -33.07
N GLN A 475 -0.11 -13.80 -32.57
CA GLN A 475 -1.45 -14.16 -32.10
C GLN A 475 -2.44 -14.37 -33.24
N THR A 476 -3.00 -15.59 -33.32
CA THR A 476 -4.14 -15.94 -34.17
C THR A 476 -5.40 -16.09 -33.31
N GLN A 477 -6.58 -16.19 -33.94
CA GLN A 477 -7.85 -16.39 -33.22
C GLN A 477 -7.82 -17.61 -32.28
N ASP A 478 -7.15 -18.69 -32.68
CA ASP A 478 -7.03 -19.94 -31.91
C ASP A 478 -5.87 -19.95 -30.90
N ALA A 479 -4.89 -19.05 -31.05
CA ALA A 479 -3.71 -18.96 -30.18
C ALA A 479 -3.73 -17.76 -29.22
N ARG A 480 -4.78 -16.92 -29.28
CA ARG A 480 -4.88 -15.68 -28.50
C ARG A 480 -4.75 -15.93 -27.00
N LEU A 481 -3.97 -15.10 -26.33
CA LEU A 481 -3.84 -15.12 -24.88
C LEU A 481 -5.16 -14.67 -24.22
N SER A 482 -5.48 -15.25 -23.06
CA SER A 482 -6.55 -14.73 -22.19
C SER A 482 -6.27 -13.28 -21.79
N ASP A 483 -7.31 -12.48 -21.55
CA ASP A 483 -7.20 -11.06 -21.18
C ASP A 483 -6.21 -10.80 -20.02
N ASN A 484 -6.15 -11.69 -19.02
CA ASN A 484 -5.16 -11.60 -17.94
C ASN A 484 -3.71 -11.65 -18.47
N PHE A 485 -3.38 -12.65 -19.29
CA PHE A 485 -2.06 -12.82 -19.89
C PHE A 485 -1.76 -11.74 -20.93
N GLN A 486 -2.78 -11.28 -21.65
CA GLN A 486 -2.65 -10.16 -22.57
C GLN A 486 -2.26 -8.88 -21.81
N GLY A 487 -2.92 -8.61 -20.68
CA GLY A 487 -2.57 -7.50 -19.80
C GLY A 487 -1.14 -7.60 -19.26
N VAL A 488 -0.72 -8.79 -18.81
CA VAL A 488 0.67 -9.02 -18.35
C VAL A 488 1.69 -8.83 -19.48
N LEU A 489 1.42 -9.35 -20.68
CA LEU A 489 2.29 -9.20 -21.85
C LEU A 489 2.47 -7.73 -22.23
N LEU A 490 1.37 -6.99 -22.42
CA LEU A 490 1.40 -5.57 -22.77
C LEU A 490 2.09 -4.74 -21.68
N GLY A 491 1.78 -5.02 -20.41
CA GLY A 491 2.37 -4.31 -19.30
C GLY A 491 3.87 -4.56 -19.17
N ASN A 492 4.32 -5.80 -19.33
CA ASN A 492 5.75 -6.13 -19.30
C ASN A 492 6.51 -5.57 -20.50
N LEU A 493 5.91 -5.58 -21.69
CA LEU A 493 6.48 -4.88 -22.84
C LEU A 493 6.54 -3.37 -22.56
N GLY A 494 5.51 -2.78 -21.95
CA GLY A 494 5.53 -1.38 -21.52
C GLY A 494 6.67 -1.07 -20.53
N ILE A 495 6.96 -1.98 -19.60
CA ILE A 495 8.12 -1.86 -18.70
C ILE A 495 9.44 -1.94 -19.48
N VAL A 496 9.56 -2.85 -20.45
CA VAL A 496 10.73 -2.96 -21.32
C VAL A 496 10.94 -1.68 -22.11
N GLU A 497 9.90 -1.15 -22.76
CA GLU A 497 9.95 0.11 -23.51
C GLU A 497 10.35 1.28 -22.59
N PHE A 498 9.82 1.32 -21.35
CA PHE A 498 10.23 2.31 -20.35
C PHE A 498 11.73 2.21 -20.05
N ARG A 499 12.23 1.00 -19.80
CA ARG A 499 13.66 0.78 -19.51
C ARG A 499 14.53 1.18 -20.68
N LEU A 500 14.11 0.90 -21.91
CA LEU A 500 14.79 1.31 -23.14
C LEU A 500 14.67 2.81 -23.48
N GLY A 501 13.96 3.61 -22.67
CA GLY A 501 13.76 5.05 -22.89
C GLY A 501 12.66 5.40 -23.90
N GLN A 502 11.91 4.42 -24.41
CA GLN A 502 10.79 4.62 -25.34
C GLN A 502 9.51 5.01 -24.59
N LEU A 503 9.54 6.14 -23.89
CA LEU A 503 8.53 6.52 -22.89
C LEU A 503 7.11 6.61 -23.46
N LYS A 504 6.93 7.17 -24.66
CA LYS A 504 5.61 7.26 -25.32
C LYS A 504 5.03 5.89 -25.65
N SER A 505 5.87 4.95 -26.09
CA SER A 505 5.48 3.56 -26.34
C SER A 505 5.09 2.87 -25.04
N ALA A 506 5.89 3.06 -23.99
CA ALA A 506 5.61 2.55 -22.66
C ALA A 506 4.26 3.06 -22.12
N GLU A 507 3.97 4.35 -22.24
CA GLU A 507 2.69 4.94 -21.83
C GLU A 507 1.51 4.27 -22.53
N LYS A 508 1.57 4.13 -23.86
CA LYS A 508 0.49 3.50 -24.63
C LYS A 508 0.24 2.05 -24.17
N LEU A 509 1.29 1.25 -24.10
CA LEU A 509 1.20 -0.17 -23.73
C LEU A 509 0.71 -0.36 -22.29
N LEU A 510 1.20 0.45 -21.35
CA LEU A 510 0.77 0.40 -19.95
C LEU A 510 -0.70 0.84 -19.80
N ALA A 511 -1.14 1.84 -20.56
CA ALA A 511 -2.54 2.30 -20.54
C ALA A 511 -3.50 1.23 -21.06
N GLU A 512 -3.08 0.44 -22.05
CA GLU A 512 -3.83 -0.73 -22.55
C GLU A 512 -3.81 -1.91 -21.57
N ALA A 513 -2.70 -2.12 -20.86
CA ALA A 513 -2.54 -3.23 -19.91
C ALA A 513 -3.39 -3.07 -18.63
N ILE A 514 -3.50 -1.85 -18.10
CA ILE A 514 -4.22 -1.56 -16.84
C ILE A 514 -5.68 -2.05 -16.84
N PRO A 515 -6.54 -1.74 -17.82
CA PRO A 515 -7.94 -2.21 -17.81
C PRO A 515 -8.02 -3.74 -17.91
N LEU A 516 -7.16 -4.38 -18.71
CA LEU A 516 -7.13 -5.85 -18.83
C LEU A 516 -6.75 -6.52 -17.51
N SER A 517 -5.76 -5.98 -16.80
CA SER A 517 -5.37 -6.50 -15.47
C SER A 517 -6.39 -6.20 -14.38
N ARG A 518 -7.23 -5.15 -14.53
CA ARG A 518 -8.38 -4.91 -13.63
C ARG A 518 -9.48 -5.94 -13.84
N LEU A 519 -9.79 -6.29 -15.09
CA LEU A 519 -10.78 -7.31 -15.42
C LEU A 519 -10.40 -8.68 -14.82
N SER A 520 -9.10 -8.97 -14.74
CA SER A 520 -8.59 -10.20 -14.12
C SER A 520 -8.32 -10.10 -12.60
N ALA A 521 -8.77 -9.03 -11.94
CA ALA A 521 -8.55 -8.75 -10.51
C ALA A 521 -7.07 -8.80 -10.07
N ASN A 522 -6.12 -8.53 -10.99
CA ASN A 522 -4.69 -8.56 -10.70
C ASN A 522 -4.19 -7.19 -10.20
N GLU A 523 -4.56 -6.84 -8.98
CA GLU A 523 -4.21 -5.55 -8.34
C GLU A 523 -2.69 -5.32 -8.25
N SER A 524 -1.89 -6.39 -8.11
CA SER A 524 -0.42 -6.30 -8.09
C SER A 524 0.14 -5.82 -9.43
N ALA A 525 -0.36 -6.35 -10.56
CA ALA A 525 0.03 -5.89 -11.89
C ALA A 525 -0.46 -4.46 -12.15
N VAL A 526 -1.70 -4.13 -11.79
CA VAL A 526 -2.26 -2.77 -11.93
C VAL A 526 -1.42 -1.76 -11.16
N MET A 527 -1.03 -2.06 -9.92
CA MET A 527 -0.15 -1.21 -9.11
C MET A 527 1.19 -0.98 -9.80
N LEU A 528 1.81 -2.04 -10.33
CA LEU A 528 3.09 -1.96 -11.01
C LEU A 528 3.00 -1.10 -12.28
N PHE A 529 1.96 -1.29 -13.09
CA PHE A 529 1.78 -0.53 -14.33
C PHE A 529 1.49 0.95 -14.09
N LEU A 530 0.70 1.27 -13.05
CA LEU A 530 0.49 2.66 -12.63
C LEU A 530 1.77 3.31 -12.11
N PHE A 531 2.63 2.56 -11.40
CA PHE A 531 3.93 3.05 -10.97
C PHE A 531 4.85 3.37 -12.16
N TYR A 532 4.89 2.51 -13.18
CA TYR A 532 5.67 2.78 -14.40
C TYR A 532 5.07 3.89 -15.26
N GLN A 533 3.74 4.03 -15.31
CA GLN A 533 3.06 5.21 -15.89
C GLN A 533 3.50 6.50 -15.21
N ALA A 534 3.50 6.53 -13.88
CA ALA A 534 3.97 7.68 -13.11
C ALA A 534 5.44 7.99 -13.42
N SER A 535 6.28 6.96 -13.53
CA SER A 535 7.70 7.10 -13.84
C SER A 535 7.92 7.63 -15.26
N SER A 536 7.22 7.11 -16.28
CA SER A 536 7.28 7.63 -17.65
C SER A 536 6.89 9.11 -17.71
N GLN A 537 5.79 9.48 -17.05
CA GLN A 537 5.30 10.86 -17.01
C GLN A 537 6.30 11.79 -16.29
N LEU A 538 6.97 11.32 -15.23
CA LEU A 538 8.05 12.06 -14.57
C LEU A 538 9.21 12.32 -15.54
N TYR A 539 9.67 11.29 -16.26
CA TYR A 539 10.75 11.42 -17.23
C TYR A 539 10.36 12.20 -18.49
N LEU A 540 9.07 12.47 -18.73
CA LEU A 540 8.59 13.40 -19.77
C LEU A 540 8.34 14.82 -19.22
N GLY A 541 8.68 15.11 -17.96
CA GLY A 541 8.45 16.41 -17.32
C GLY A 541 7.00 16.69 -16.90
N ARG A 542 6.07 15.77 -17.16
CA ARG A 542 4.62 15.88 -16.88
C ARG A 542 4.30 15.63 -15.40
N THR A 543 4.88 16.46 -14.55
CA THR A 543 4.98 16.27 -13.09
C THR A 543 3.61 16.12 -12.40
N VAL A 544 2.59 16.85 -12.83
CA VAL A 544 1.24 16.77 -12.23
C VAL A 544 0.54 15.45 -12.57
N SER A 545 0.61 15.03 -13.83
CA SER A 545 0.07 13.74 -14.30
C SER A 545 0.77 12.57 -13.60
N ALA A 546 2.10 12.63 -13.53
CA ALA A 546 2.92 11.64 -12.82
C ALA A 546 2.51 11.49 -11.34
N LEU A 547 2.21 12.60 -10.64
CA LEU A 547 1.79 12.58 -9.24
C LEU A 547 0.43 11.90 -9.04
N ASP A 548 -0.50 12.07 -9.97
CA ASP A 548 -1.80 11.38 -9.92
C ASP A 548 -1.63 9.85 -10.06
N PHE A 549 -0.88 9.40 -11.06
CA PHE A 549 -0.60 7.97 -11.25
C PHE A 549 0.15 7.36 -10.07
N ALA A 550 1.15 8.06 -9.52
CA ALA A 550 1.90 7.59 -8.35
C ALA A 550 0.97 7.43 -7.12
N ASN A 551 0.10 8.40 -6.85
CA ASN A 551 -0.85 8.29 -5.75
C ASN A 551 -1.86 7.14 -5.95
N LYS A 552 -2.33 6.91 -7.18
CA LYS A 552 -3.21 5.77 -7.51
C LYS A 552 -2.50 4.44 -7.26
N ALA A 553 -1.26 4.29 -7.73
CA ALA A 553 -0.44 3.11 -7.44
C ALA A 553 -0.23 2.93 -5.93
N TRP A 554 -0.01 4.01 -5.19
CA TRP A 554 0.25 3.97 -3.75
C TRP A 554 -0.97 3.50 -2.96
N SER A 555 -2.16 3.98 -3.34
CA SER A 555 -3.44 3.52 -2.77
C SER A 555 -3.61 2.01 -2.90
N ILE A 556 -3.34 1.45 -4.09
CA ILE A 556 -3.42 0.00 -4.31
C ILE A 556 -2.40 -0.74 -3.46
N ARG A 557 -1.15 -0.26 -3.41
CA ARG A 557 -0.10 -0.84 -2.57
C ARG A 557 -0.48 -0.92 -1.10
N GLN A 558 -1.17 0.08 -0.57
CA GLN A 558 -1.65 0.05 0.81
C GLN A 558 -2.71 -1.03 1.05
N ARG A 559 -3.54 -1.33 0.04
CA ARG A 559 -4.54 -2.42 0.11
C ARG A 559 -3.90 -3.79 -0.02
N THR A 560 -2.91 -3.96 -0.91
CA THR A 560 -2.27 -5.26 -1.18
C THR A 560 -1.13 -5.61 -0.22
N GLY A 561 -0.61 -4.63 0.54
CA GLY A 561 0.54 -4.84 1.44
C GLY A 561 1.87 -5.11 0.73
N SER A 562 1.95 -4.91 -0.59
CA SER A 562 3.14 -5.26 -1.38
C SER A 562 4.37 -4.42 -1.02
N GLY A 563 5.48 -5.09 -0.69
CA GLY A 563 6.80 -4.48 -0.49
C GLY A 563 7.64 -4.28 -1.76
N PHE A 564 7.24 -4.90 -2.88
CA PHE A 564 8.03 -4.91 -4.13
C PHE A 564 8.21 -3.50 -4.72
N LEU A 565 9.43 -3.04 -5.00
CA LEU A 565 9.74 -1.67 -5.49
C LEU A 565 9.16 -0.54 -4.62
N ARG A 566 8.99 -0.77 -3.31
CA ARG A 566 8.47 0.24 -2.38
C ARG A 566 9.37 1.48 -2.32
N ALA A 567 10.69 1.27 -2.23
CA ALA A 567 11.68 2.33 -2.16
C ALA A 567 11.62 3.24 -3.40
N ASP A 568 11.55 2.65 -4.60
CA ASP A 568 11.47 3.37 -5.87
C ASP A 568 10.19 4.20 -5.97
N HIS A 569 9.07 3.63 -5.54
CA HIS A 569 7.80 4.34 -5.53
C HIS A 569 7.82 5.56 -4.61
N LEU A 570 8.35 5.41 -3.39
CA LEU A 570 8.55 6.53 -2.48
C LEU A 570 9.52 7.56 -3.10
N ALA A 571 10.59 7.11 -3.75
CA ALA A 571 11.52 8.00 -4.44
C ALA A 571 10.83 8.83 -5.53
N VAL A 572 9.94 8.24 -6.34
CA VAL A 572 9.15 8.95 -7.35
C VAL A 572 8.24 9.99 -6.70
N LEU A 573 7.49 9.63 -5.65
CA LEU A 573 6.62 10.57 -4.92
C LEU A 573 7.41 11.74 -4.31
N ILE A 574 8.57 11.46 -3.70
CA ILE A 574 9.46 12.49 -3.16
C ILE A 574 9.96 13.41 -4.29
N THR A 575 10.41 12.82 -5.40
CA THR A 575 10.90 13.56 -6.58
C THR A 575 9.83 14.50 -7.12
N LEU A 576 8.62 14.00 -7.35
CA LEU A 576 7.52 14.77 -7.90
C LEU A 576 7.15 15.96 -7.01
N ASN A 577 7.06 15.75 -5.70
CA ASN A 577 6.77 16.82 -4.75
C ASN A 577 7.91 17.85 -4.71
N GLN A 578 9.17 17.42 -4.76
CA GLN A 578 10.32 18.33 -4.87
C GLN A 578 10.31 19.15 -6.18
N CYS A 579 9.96 18.53 -7.31
CA CYS A 579 9.89 19.20 -8.61
C CYS A 579 8.83 20.31 -8.64
N ILE A 580 7.77 20.22 -7.84
CA ILE A 580 6.74 21.28 -7.73
C ILE A 580 6.95 22.20 -6.52
N GLY A 581 8.05 22.05 -5.78
CA GLY A 581 8.37 22.88 -4.61
C GLY A 581 7.62 22.51 -3.31
N ARG A 582 6.92 21.38 -3.27
CA ARG A 582 6.17 20.87 -2.09
C ARG A 582 7.08 20.07 -1.15
N PHE A 583 7.98 20.75 -0.45
CA PHE A 583 9.00 20.10 0.38
C PHE A 583 8.46 19.46 1.67
N ASP A 584 7.33 19.92 2.18
CA ASP A 584 6.71 19.33 3.38
C ASP A 584 6.09 17.97 3.06
N GLU A 585 5.36 17.88 1.95
CA GLU A 585 4.85 16.61 1.42
C GLU A 585 6.00 15.68 1.04
N ALA A 586 7.05 16.19 0.39
CA ALA A 586 8.25 15.41 0.11
C ALA A 586 8.87 14.85 1.41
N SER A 587 8.89 15.62 2.49
CA SER A 587 9.39 15.20 3.80
C SER A 587 8.50 14.13 4.45
N TYR A 588 7.18 14.21 4.28
CA TYR A 588 6.26 13.15 4.69
C TYR A 588 6.61 11.80 4.03
N TRP A 589 6.78 11.79 2.71
CA TRP A 589 7.15 10.56 1.98
C TRP A 589 8.53 10.04 2.36
N LEU A 590 9.49 10.96 2.54
CA LEU A 590 10.85 10.65 2.96
C LEU A 590 10.88 9.97 4.35
N ASN A 591 9.97 10.34 5.26
CA ASN A 591 9.85 9.73 6.58
C ASN A 591 9.21 8.32 6.58
N LEU A 592 8.67 7.85 5.44
CA LEU A 592 8.14 6.49 5.30
C LEU A 592 9.20 5.45 4.88
N LEU A 593 10.39 5.91 4.50
CA LEU A 593 11.54 5.05 4.21
C LEU A 593 12.16 4.55 5.51
N ASP A 594 12.41 3.25 5.59
CA ASP A 594 13.09 2.61 6.71
C ASP A 594 14.60 2.78 6.60
N LYS A 595 15.16 3.64 7.46
CA LYS A 595 16.61 3.89 7.51
C LYS A 595 17.43 2.70 7.96
N LYS A 596 16.81 1.67 8.56
CA LYS A 596 17.49 0.40 8.90
C LYS A 596 17.69 -0.48 7.67
N ASN A 597 16.82 -0.35 6.67
CA ASN A 597 17.02 -0.99 5.38
C ASN A 597 18.05 -0.19 4.57
N GLN A 598 19.16 -0.83 4.20
CA GLN A 598 20.27 -0.14 3.53
C GLN A 598 19.87 0.48 2.18
N ILE A 599 19.02 -0.19 1.39
CA ILE A 599 18.54 0.33 0.10
C ILE A 599 17.66 1.56 0.32
N GLU A 600 16.68 1.46 1.23
CA GLU A 600 15.81 2.60 1.56
C GLU A 600 16.58 3.76 2.19
N CYS A 601 17.64 3.49 2.95
CA CYS A 601 18.55 4.51 3.48
C CYS A 601 19.33 5.23 2.38
N MET A 602 19.85 4.52 1.37
CA MET A 602 20.49 5.14 0.21
C MET A 602 19.51 6.02 -0.57
N VAL A 603 18.29 5.53 -0.81
CA VAL A 603 17.22 6.31 -1.46
C VAL A 603 16.87 7.54 -0.64
N TRP A 604 16.78 7.41 0.69
CA TRP A 604 16.54 8.52 1.61
C TRP A 604 17.61 9.61 1.49
N ASN A 605 18.88 9.22 1.56
CA ASN A 605 20.01 10.15 1.45
C ASN A 605 20.03 10.83 0.08
N PHE A 606 19.82 10.07 -1.00
CA PHE A 606 19.83 10.62 -2.36
C PHE A 606 18.70 11.62 -2.58
N ALA A 607 17.48 11.28 -2.18
CA ALA A 607 16.33 12.14 -2.32
C ALA A 607 16.44 13.39 -1.43
N LYS A 608 17.02 13.27 -0.22
CA LYS A 608 17.30 14.41 0.66
C LYS A 608 18.37 15.32 0.06
N ALA A 609 19.46 14.77 -0.48
CA ALA A 609 20.54 15.53 -1.10
C ALA A 609 20.02 16.38 -2.27
N ARG A 610 19.21 15.78 -3.16
CA ARG A 610 18.53 16.51 -4.24
C ARG A 610 17.63 17.63 -3.70
N GLY A 611 16.84 17.36 -2.67
CA GLY A 611 16.02 18.38 -2.02
C GLY A 611 16.83 19.52 -1.40
N CYS A 612 18.06 19.25 -0.94
CA CYS A 612 18.99 20.27 -0.49
C CYS A 612 19.53 21.11 -1.68
N LEU A 613 19.90 20.47 -2.79
CA LEU A 613 20.33 21.17 -4.01
C LEU A 613 19.26 22.11 -4.55
N LEU A 614 18.02 21.65 -4.66
CA LEU A 614 16.89 22.47 -5.14
C LEU A 614 16.60 23.69 -4.24
N ARG A 615 16.97 23.62 -2.96
CA ARG A 615 16.86 24.72 -1.98
C ARG A 615 18.13 25.55 -1.84
N GLY A 616 19.18 25.27 -2.63
CA GLY A 616 20.47 25.96 -2.54
C GLY A 616 21.34 25.58 -1.35
N LYS A 617 20.99 24.53 -0.60
CA LYS A 617 21.77 24.01 0.55
C LYS A 617 22.89 23.07 0.07
N ILE A 618 23.88 23.64 -0.62
CA ILE A 618 24.91 22.87 -1.33
C ILE A 618 25.77 22.01 -0.38
N GLU A 619 26.25 22.58 0.73
CA GLU A 619 27.12 21.86 1.68
C GLU A 619 26.43 20.63 2.28
N GLU A 620 25.14 20.76 2.65
CA GLU A 620 24.36 19.64 3.16
C GLU A 620 24.15 18.56 2.10
N ALA A 621 23.95 18.95 0.84
CA ALA A 621 23.85 18.00 -0.27
C ALA A 621 25.16 17.23 -0.48
N ILE A 622 26.32 17.91 -0.45
CA ILE A 622 27.65 17.29 -0.56
C ILE A 622 27.86 16.29 0.57
N ARG A 623 27.56 16.67 1.83
CA ARG A 623 27.67 15.75 2.97
C ARG A 623 26.86 14.47 2.75
N LEU A 624 25.60 14.60 2.32
CA LEU A 624 24.71 13.47 2.09
C LEU A 624 25.20 12.59 0.93
N TYR A 625 25.67 13.16 -0.18
CA TYR A 625 26.23 12.34 -1.26
C TYR A 625 27.49 11.59 -0.81
N ARG A 626 28.37 12.19 0.00
CA ARG A 626 29.54 11.49 0.57
C ARG A 626 29.15 10.32 1.45
N GLU A 627 28.07 10.44 2.23
CA GLU A 627 27.53 9.33 3.02
C GLU A 627 27.04 8.17 2.14
N ILE A 628 26.37 8.47 1.01
CA ILE A 628 25.94 7.45 0.03
C ILE A 628 27.16 6.73 -0.56
N THR A 629 28.18 7.47 -0.98
CA THR A 629 29.41 6.90 -1.54
C THR A 629 30.12 5.99 -0.55
N ARG A 630 30.29 6.43 0.70
CA ARG A 630 30.92 5.62 1.77
C ARG A 630 30.12 4.35 2.05
N ALA A 631 28.80 4.44 2.12
CA ALA A 631 27.93 3.28 2.30
C ALA A 631 28.01 2.33 1.10
N GLY A 632 28.05 2.84 -0.12
CA GLY A 632 28.16 2.05 -1.35
C GLY A 632 29.48 1.28 -1.47
N GLN A 633 30.60 1.83 -0.96
CA GLN A 633 31.90 1.14 -0.94
C GLN A 633 31.90 -0.14 -0.10
N SER A 634 31.05 -0.22 0.92
CA SER A 634 30.97 -1.38 1.81
C SER A 634 30.21 -2.58 1.22
N LEU A 635 29.51 -2.42 0.11
CA LEU A 635 28.49 -3.37 -0.38
C LEU A 635 28.86 -4.19 -1.62
N SER A 636 30.12 -4.14 -2.07
CA SER A 636 30.53 -4.66 -3.39
C SER A 636 29.84 -3.91 -4.54
N TYR A 637 30.61 -3.53 -5.54
CA TYR A 637 30.41 -2.28 -6.28
C TYR A 637 29.43 -2.44 -7.46
N ASP A 638 28.12 -2.25 -7.27
CA ASP A 638 27.20 -2.11 -8.44
C ASP A 638 25.86 -1.37 -8.24
N SER A 639 25.66 -0.56 -7.18
CA SER A 639 24.42 0.21 -7.08
C SER A 639 24.45 1.47 -7.97
N ALA A 640 23.50 1.58 -8.92
CA ALA A 640 23.34 2.77 -9.77
C ALA A 640 23.17 4.06 -8.95
N VAL A 641 22.62 3.97 -7.73
CA VAL A 641 22.45 5.08 -6.79
C VAL A 641 23.82 5.60 -6.29
N ALA A 642 24.75 4.72 -5.93
CA ALA A 642 26.10 5.11 -5.53
C ALA A 642 26.89 5.72 -6.69
N LYS A 643 26.76 5.15 -7.90
CA LYS A 643 27.38 5.71 -9.13
C LYS A 643 26.87 7.14 -9.41
N ARG A 644 25.56 7.37 -9.28
CA ARG A 644 24.96 8.71 -9.39
C ARG A 644 25.42 9.66 -8.29
N ALA A 645 25.53 9.20 -7.04
CA ALA A 645 26.01 10.03 -5.94
C ALA A 645 27.46 10.48 -6.15
N ASN A 646 28.34 9.59 -6.60
CA ASN A 646 29.72 9.91 -6.97
C ASN A 646 29.80 10.97 -8.07
N LEU A 647 28.96 10.81 -9.08
CA LEU A 647 28.89 11.75 -10.19
C LEU A 647 28.45 13.13 -9.69
N MET A 648 27.36 13.19 -8.92
CA MET A 648 26.88 14.42 -8.30
C MET A 648 27.93 15.08 -7.40
N LEU A 649 28.76 14.31 -6.68
CA LEU A 649 29.88 14.86 -5.93
C LEU A 649 30.91 15.50 -6.85
N ALA A 650 31.35 14.80 -7.90
CA ALA A 650 32.29 15.34 -8.86
C ALA A 650 31.79 16.65 -9.50
N LEU A 651 30.48 16.75 -9.77
CA LEU A 651 29.83 17.98 -10.25
C LEU A 651 30.01 19.15 -9.28
N LEU A 652 29.67 18.92 -8.01
CA LEU A 652 29.70 19.96 -6.99
C LEU A 652 31.14 20.33 -6.61
N ASP A 653 32.02 19.35 -6.58
CA ASP A 653 33.42 19.51 -6.20
C ASP A 653 34.18 20.41 -7.19
N ARG A 654 33.96 20.27 -8.52
CA ARG A 654 34.57 21.16 -9.53
C ARG A 654 34.06 22.60 -9.46
N LYS A 655 32.79 22.83 -9.12
CA LYS A 655 32.22 24.19 -9.01
C LYS A 655 32.65 24.91 -7.73
N TYR A 656 32.78 24.17 -6.64
CA TYR A 656 33.03 24.75 -5.31
C TYR A 656 34.44 24.46 -4.75
N GLY A 657 35.33 23.84 -5.54
CA GLY A 657 36.75 23.69 -5.21
C GLY A 657 37.09 22.59 -4.20
N PHE A 658 36.28 21.54 -4.12
CA PHE A 658 36.54 20.39 -3.23
C PHE A 658 37.34 19.31 -3.97
N SER A 659 38.27 18.62 -3.30
CA SER A 659 39.08 17.56 -3.93
C SER A 659 38.35 16.22 -3.95
N CYS A 660 38.15 15.61 -5.12
CA CYS A 660 37.73 14.21 -5.22
C CYS A 660 38.57 13.45 -6.24
N SER A 661 39.12 12.31 -5.82
CA SER A 661 40.06 11.45 -6.55
C SER A 661 39.39 10.31 -7.35
N SER A 662 38.07 10.35 -7.60
CA SER A 662 37.28 9.15 -7.99
C SER A 662 36.75 9.09 -9.44
N LEU A 663 37.24 9.94 -10.34
CA LEU A 663 36.80 10.01 -11.75
C LEU A 663 37.11 8.74 -12.58
N GLU A 664 38.04 7.88 -12.15
CA GLU A 664 38.46 6.68 -12.90
C GLU A 664 37.41 5.56 -12.97
N MET A 665 36.32 5.61 -12.19
CA MET A 665 35.31 4.53 -12.14
C MET A 665 34.14 4.64 -13.13
N LEU A 666 34.19 5.58 -14.08
CA LEU A 666 33.08 5.83 -15.02
C LEU A 666 33.06 4.91 -16.27
N SER A 667 34.05 4.03 -16.43
CA SER A 667 34.24 3.22 -17.65
C SER A 667 33.36 1.96 -17.78
N TYR A 668 32.49 1.65 -16.80
CA TYR A 668 31.75 0.38 -16.73
C TYR A 668 30.22 0.52 -16.69
N LEU A 669 29.64 1.33 -17.58
CA LEU A 669 28.18 1.43 -17.68
C LEU A 669 27.68 0.90 -19.03
N SER A 670 26.87 -0.15 -18.98
CA SER A 670 26.16 -0.66 -20.14
C SER A 670 25.14 0.37 -20.63
N LEU A 671 25.34 0.92 -21.82
CA LEU A 671 24.34 1.69 -22.56
C LEU A 671 23.12 0.79 -22.79
N GLY A 672 22.00 1.09 -22.14
CA GLY A 672 20.81 0.24 -22.29
C GLY A 672 19.58 0.64 -21.46
N THR A 673 19.75 1.42 -20.39
CA THR A 673 18.63 1.96 -19.62
C THR A 673 18.55 3.48 -19.69
N ILE A 674 17.33 4.02 -19.61
CA ILE A 674 17.07 5.47 -19.42
C ILE A 674 17.89 6.06 -18.27
N GLU A 675 18.07 5.27 -17.21
CA GLU A 675 18.82 5.61 -16.01
C GLU A 675 20.32 5.72 -16.26
N ASN A 676 20.87 4.92 -17.17
CA ASN A 676 22.28 4.95 -17.57
C ASN A 676 22.56 6.05 -18.59
N LEU A 677 21.61 6.39 -19.47
CA LEU A 677 21.81 7.44 -20.47
C LEU A 677 22.07 8.81 -19.83
N GLN A 678 21.32 9.15 -18.77
CA GLN A 678 21.57 10.37 -17.98
C GLN A 678 22.98 10.35 -17.35
N VAL A 679 23.38 9.20 -16.78
CA VAL A 679 24.71 9.03 -16.18
C VAL A 679 25.82 9.09 -17.22
N SER A 680 25.60 8.57 -18.44
CA SER A 680 26.56 8.59 -19.54
C SER A 680 26.84 10.02 -20.02
N ILE A 681 25.81 10.88 -20.15
CA ILE A 681 26.00 12.30 -20.49
C ILE A 681 26.78 13.01 -19.40
N LEU A 682 26.34 12.81 -18.16
CA LEU A 682 27.02 13.35 -17.00
C LEU A 682 28.45 12.81 -16.88
N SER A 683 28.78 11.63 -17.40
CA SER A 683 30.15 11.13 -17.41
C SER A 683 30.98 11.74 -18.55
N GLU A 684 30.40 11.91 -19.74
CA GLU A 684 31.11 12.36 -20.94
C GLU A 684 31.36 13.87 -20.92
N VAL A 685 30.35 14.66 -20.55
CA VAL A 685 30.45 16.13 -20.38
C VAL A 685 31.44 16.50 -19.27
N TYR A 686 31.82 15.55 -18.42
CA TYR A 686 32.64 15.78 -17.22
C TYR A 686 33.99 15.09 -17.22
N ARG A 687 34.41 14.44 -18.31
CA ARG A 687 35.84 14.11 -18.47
C ARG A 687 36.68 15.38 -18.32
N ASP A 688 37.94 15.24 -17.92
CA ASP A 688 38.87 16.38 -17.89
C ASP A 688 38.83 17.11 -19.23
N SER A 689 38.97 18.44 -19.23
CA SER A 689 38.70 19.31 -20.39
C SER A 689 39.42 18.88 -21.67
N ASP A 690 40.53 18.18 -21.52
CA ASP A 690 41.41 17.75 -22.62
C ASP A 690 41.07 16.32 -23.10
N ARG A 691 40.07 15.67 -22.50
CA ARG A 691 39.66 14.27 -22.75
C ARG A 691 38.15 14.12 -23.05
N VAL A 692 37.40 15.20 -23.20
CA VAL A 692 35.97 15.15 -23.56
C VAL A 692 35.85 14.76 -25.04
N ASP A 693 35.16 13.65 -25.33
CA ASP A 693 34.76 13.33 -26.70
C ASP A 693 33.52 14.16 -27.05
N LYS A 694 33.76 15.30 -27.71
CA LYS A 694 32.68 16.19 -28.14
C LYS A 694 31.67 15.50 -29.05
N THR A 695 32.10 14.52 -29.86
CA THR A 695 31.23 13.82 -30.80
C THR A 695 30.25 12.92 -30.05
N GLU A 696 30.75 12.14 -29.08
CA GLU A 696 29.88 11.29 -28.27
C GLU A 696 28.99 12.12 -27.34
N ALA A 697 29.50 13.20 -26.75
CA ALA A 697 28.68 14.13 -25.96
C ALA A 697 27.52 14.73 -26.77
N ASP A 698 27.78 15.21 -28.00
CA ASP A 698 26.76 15.76 -28.88
C ASP A 698 25.70 14.72 -29.28
N LYS A 699 26.14 13.50 -29.60
CA LYS A 699 25.25 12.38 -29.93
C LYS A 699 24.36 12.02 -28.75
N LEU A 700 24.90 11.98 -27.53
CA LEU A 700 24.12 11.69 -26.33
C LEU A 700 23.10 12.80 -26.03
N LEU A 701 23.47 14.08 -26.17
CA LEU A 701 22.53 15.20 -26.03
C LEU A 701 21.40 15.13 -27.06
N GLY A 702 21.74 14.83 -28.33
CA GLY A 702 20.76 14.60 -29.39
C GLY A 702 19.81 13.44 -29.06
N THR A 703 20.34 12.36 -28.48
CA THR A 703 19.57 11.19 -28.04
C THR A 703 18.57 11.56 -26.94
N ILE A 704 18.96 12.37 -25.94
CA ILE A 704 18.00 12.87 -24.93
C ILE A 704 16.90 13.70 -25.59
N CYS A 705 17.25 14.60 -26.51
CA CYS A 705 16.27 15.46 -27.18
C CYS A 705 15.27 14.62 -27.96
N GLN A 706 15.75 13.62 -28.70
CA GLN A 706 14.93 12.69 -29.49
C GLN A 706 13.95 11.90 -28.61
N TYR A 707 14.38 11.49 -27.41
CA TYR A 707 13.55 10.76 -26.47
C TYR A 707 12.77 11.64 -25.49
N GLU A 708 12.89 12.97 -25.60
CA GLU A 708 12.24 13.95 -24.71
C GLU A 708 12.48 13.65 -23.22
N LEU A 709 13.71 13.26 -22.87
CA LEU A 709 14.03 12.83 -21.50
C LEU A 709 14.30 14.03 -20.60
N TYR A 710 13.44 14.22 -19.61
CA TYR A 710 13.54 15.25 -18.59
C TYR A 710 14.48 14.87 -17.45
N ASP A 711 15.35 15.80 -17.06
CA ASP A 711 16.14 15.74 -15.84
C ASP A 711 15.83 16.95 -14.95
N PRO A 712 15.26 16.79 -13.74
CA PRO A 712 14.95 17.92 -12.86
C PRO A 712 16.17 18.70 -12.34
N LEU A 713 17.39 18.20 -12.58
CA LEU A 713 18.65 18.84 -12.20
C LEU A 713 19.50 19.30 -13.40
N TRP A 714 18.93 19.36 -14.62
CA TRP A 714 19.62 19.76 -15.85
C TRP A 714 20.45 21.05 -15.72
N PHE A 715 19.98 22.01 -14.90
CA PHE A 715 20.63 23.30 -14.70
C PHE A 715 21.98 23.20 -13.98
N LEU A 716 22.26 22.10 -13.28
CA LEU A 716 23.55 21.84 -12.66
C LEU A 716 24.64 21.56 -13.70
N VAL A 717 24.24 21.02 -14.85
CA VAL A 717 25.18 20.57 -15.90
C VAL A 717 25.29 21.51 -17.09
N TYR A 718 24.35 22.43 -17.16
CA TYR A 718 24.31 23.58 -18.06
C TYR A 718 25.67 24.25 -18.28
N ALA A 719 26.36 24.65 -17.20
CA ALA A 719 27.58 25.44 -17.30
C ALA A 719 28.70 24.71 -18.04
N HIS A 720 28.74 23.39 -17.90
CA HIS A 720 29.72 22.54 -18.57
C HIS A 720 29.35 22.31 -20.03
N ILE A 721 28.08 22.04 -20.33
CA ILE A 721 27.60 21.88 -21.70
C ILE A 721 27.90 23.13 -22.54
N VAL A 722 27.68 24.33 -21.99
CA VAL A 722 27.94 25.60 -22.67
C VAL A 722 29.43 25.83 -22.93
N ARG A 723 30.31 25.40 -22.04
CA ARG A 723 31.77 25.58 -22.18
C ARG A 723 32.35 24.86 -23.40
N TYR A 724 31.74 23.75 -23.85
CA TYR A 724 32.31 22.91 -24.91
C TYR A 724 31.80 23.24 -26.32
N ASP A 725 30.85 24.17 -26.44
CA ASP A 725 30.21 24.59 -27.70
C ASP A 725 29.64 23.41 -28.51
N LEU A 726 28.88 22.55 -27.82
CA LEU A 726 28.25 21.35 -28.40
C LEU A 726 27.07 21.74 -29.29
N LYS A 727 26.94 21.14 -30.47
CA LYS A 727 25.90 21.46 -31.47
C LYS A 727 24.48 21.30 -30.92
N ASN A 728 24.24 20.24 -30.16
CA ASN A 728 22.93 19.92 -29.60
C ASN A 728 22.67 20.59 -28.24
N ALA A 729 23.61 21.39 -27.71
CA ALA A 729 23.50 22.02 -26.40
C ALA A 729 22.24 22.90 -26.28
N VAL A 730 22.05 23.83 -27.20
CA VAL A 730 20.94 24.80 -27.13
C VAL A 730 19.60 24.07 -27.20
N GLN A 731 19.46 23.13 -28.14
CA GLN A 731 18.24 22.33 -28.29
C GLN A 731 17.94 21.50 -27.04
N TYR A 732 18.95 20.85 -26.45
CA TYR A 732 18.82 20.13 -25.19
C TYR A 732 18.32 21.05 -24.08
N LEU A 733 18.93 22.22 -23.93
CA LEU A 733 18.59 23.16 -22.88
C LEU A 733 17.19 23.75 -23.03
N VAL A 734 16.77 24.09 -24.26
CA VAL A 734 15.39 24.51 -24.56
C VAL A 734 14.41 23.40 -24.20
N CYS A 735 14.71 22.15 -24.61
CA CYS A 735 13.88 20.99 -24.29
C CYS A 735 13.71 20.81 -22.76
N GLN A 736 14.82 20.82 -22.01
CA GLN A 736 14.77 20.70 -20.54
C GLN A 736 14.03 21.87 -19.88
N TYR A 737 14.22 23.09 -20.38
CA TYR A 737 13.54 24.27 -19.86
C TYR A 737 12.03 24.17 -20.07
N ASN A 738 11.57 23.75 -21.25
CA ASN A 738 10.15 23.60 -21.56
C ASN A 738 9.50 22.52 -20.70
N MET A 739 10.16 21.37 -20.53
CA MET A 739 9.68 20.29 -19.66
C MET A 739 9.72 20.63 -18.15
N SER A 740 10.46 21.65 -17.74
CA SER A 740 10.61 22.01 -16.33
C SER A 740 9.38 22.70 -15.76
N SER A 741 9.03 22.35 -14.52
CA SER A 741 8.07 23.12 -13.74
C SER A 741 8.55 24.56 -13.49
N CYS A 742 7.61 25.47 -13.17
CA CYS A 742 7.94 26.84 -12.78
C CYS A 742 8.98 26.89 -11.63
N PHE A 743 8.83 26.00 -10.64
CA PHE A 743 9.77 25.90 -9.52
C PHE A 743 11.18 25.55 -9.99
N ILE A 744 11.33 24.52 -10.84
CA ILE A 744 12.63 24.11 -11.37
C ILE A 744 13.26 25.22 -12.23
N ARG A 745 12.46 25.92 -13.05
CA ARG A 745 12.95 27.08 -13.83
C ARG A 745 13.46 28.20 -12.91
N LYS A 746 12.78 28.49 -11.79
CA LYS A 746 13.26 29.46 -10.78
C LYS A 746 14.56 28.98 -10.12
N CYS A 747 14.68 27.69 -9.78
CA CYS A 747 15.92 27.12 -9.25
C CYS A 747 17.08 27.26 -10.26
N ALA A 748 16.82 26.93 -11.53
CA ALA A 748 17.78 27.09 -12.61
C ALA A 748 18.24 28.55 -12.77
N GLN A 749 17.31 29.50 -12.78
CA GLN A 749 17.62 30.93 -12.84
C GLN A 749 18.52 31.38 -11.69
N ARG A 750 18.19 31.01 -10.44
CA ARG A 750 19.01 31.34 -9.27
C ARG A 750 20.41 30.72 -9.36
N TYR A 751 20.49 29.46 -9.77
CA TYR A 751 21.77 28.75 -9.88
C TYR A 751 22.67 29.30 -11.00
N LEU A 752 22.07 29.70 -12.13
CA LEU A 752 22.78 30.20 -13.30
C LEU A 752 23.10 31.70 -13.23
N ALA A 753 22.41 32.47 -12.38
CA ALA A 753 22.66 33.90 -12.20
C ALA A 753 24.12 34.20 -11.79
N SER A 754 24.79 33.26 -11.11
CA SER A 754 26.19 33.40 -10.71
C SER A 754 27.19 33.12 -11.86
N ILE A 755 26.73 32.78 -13.06
CA ILE A 755 27.57 32.40 -14.21
C ILE A 755 27.18 33.31 -15.41
N PRO A 756 27.94 34.39 -15.69
CA PRO A 756 27.55 35.42 -16.66
C PRO A 756 27.23 34.90 -18.07
N GLU A 757 28.04 33.96 -18.57
CA GLU A 757 27.85 33.30 -19.88
C GLU A 757 26.55 32.51 -19.91
N ALA A 758 26.21 31.86 -18.79
CA ALA A 758 25.01 31.06 -18.68
C ALA A 758 23.74 31.90 -18.60
N ALA A 759 23.80 33.05 -17.92
CA ALA A 759 22.67 33.98 -17.81
C ALA A 759 22.26 34.55 -19.18
N LYS A 760 23.23 34.88 -20.05
CA LYS A 760 22.96 35.34 -21.42
C LYS A 760 22.24 34.28 -22.26
N LEU A 761 22.73 33.04 -22.21
CA LEU A 761 22.10 31.95 -22.95
C LEU A 761 20.74 31.56 -22.37
N LEU A 762 20.53 31.66 -21.05
CA LEU A 762 19.22 31.43 -20.44
C LEU A 762 18.19 32.46 -20.89
N ALA A 763 18.60 33.73 -21.10
CA ALA A 763 17.73 34.74 -21.71
C ALA A 763 17.36 34.38 -23.16
N LYS A 764 18.32 33.88 -23.95
CA LYS A 764 18.06 33.37 -25.30
C LYS A 764 17.09 32.18 -25.30
N ILE A 765 17.30 31.21 -24.42
CA ILE A 765 16.42 30.05 -24.23
C ILE A 765 15.00 30.48 -23.85
N LYS A 766 14.84 31.47 -22.95
CA LYS A 766 13.52 32.01 -22.59
C LYS A 766 12.77 32.60 -23.78
N VAL A 767 13.49 33.23 -24.70
CA VAL A 767 12.91 33.81 -25.92
C VAL A 767 12.53 32.71 -26.92
N GLU A 768 13.38 31.69 -27.08
CA GLU A 768 13.15 30.55 -28.00
C GLU A 768 12.11 29.55 -27.49
N ALA A 769 11.92 29.44 -26.16
CA ALA A 769 11.03 28.49 -25.51
C ALA A 769 9.54 28.70 -25.81
N GLY A 770 9.10 29.89 -26.23
CA GLY A 770 7.69 30.20 -26.49
C GLY A 770 6.80 30.15 -25.23
N ARG A 771 5.69 30.89 -25.22
CA ARG A 771 4.78 30.93 -24.05
C ARG A 771 3.81 29.76 -24.14
N GLU A 772 4.18 28.61 -23.58
CA GLU A 772 3.25 27.50 -23.39
C GLU A 772 2.26 27.78 -22.24
N TYR A 773 1.01 27.33 -22.40
CA TYR A 773 -0.07 27.54 -21.44
C TYR A 773 -0.55 26.19 -20.89
N VAL A 774 -1.02 26.17 -19.63
CA VAL A 774 -1.69 25.01 -19.04
C VAL A 774 -3.18 25.31 -18.96
N ARG A 775 -3.99 24.43 -19.55
CA ARG A 775 -5.43 24.35 -19.31
C ARG A 775 -5.71 23.40 -18.16
N LEU A 776 -6.25 23.92 -17.07
CA LEU A 776 -6.66 23.18 -15.89
C LEU A 776 -8.17 23.01 -15.86
N THR A 777 -8.61 21.81 -15.50
CA THR A 777 -10.01 21.50 -15.17
C THR A 777 -10.06 20.78 -13.82
N ALA A 778 -11.26 20.44 -13.35
CA ALA A 778 -11.44 19.61 -12.15
C ALA A 778 -10.73 18.24 -12.26
N GLU A 779 -10.68 17.65 -13.46
CA GLU A 779 -10.24 16.26 -13.66
C GLU A 779 -8.89 16.14 -14.38
N SER A 780 -8.48 17.16 -15.13
CA SER A 780 -7.32 17.11 -16.02
C SER A 780 -6.47 18.38 -15.98
N ALA A 781 -5.22 18.25 -16.42
CA ALA A 781 -4.33 19.35 -16.74
C ALA A 781 -3.71 19.05 -18.11
N GLU A 782 -3.88 19.95 -19.06
CA GLU A 782 -3.45 19.79 -20.45
C GLU A 782 -2.57 20.96 -20.87
N MET A 783 -1.51 20.66 -21.64
CA MET A 783 -0.65 21.67 -22.24
C MET A 783 -1.31 22.17 -23.53
N ILE A 784 -1.41 23.49 -23.69
CA ILE A 784 -1.91 24.12 -24.92
C ILE A 784 -0.85 25.04 -25.50
N THR A 785 -0.75 25.01 -26.83
CA THR A 785 0.21 25.83 -27.56
C THR A 785 -0.25 27.29 -27.62
N GLU A 786 0.67 28.19 -27.95
CA GLU A 786 0.32 29.61 -28.13
C GLU A 786 -0.68 29.83 -29.27
N ARG A 787 -0.65 28.97 -30.29
CA ARG A 787 -1.63 28.98 -31.39
C ARG A 787 -3.03 28.60 -30.89
N ASP A 788 -3.14 27.55 -30.08
CA ASP A 788 -4.44 27.12 -29.51
C ASP A 788 -5.01 28.17 -28.56
N TYR A 789 -4.13 28.81 -27.78
CA TYR A 789 -4.52 29.93 -26.93
C TYR A 789 -5.06 31.13 -27.72
N GLN A 790 -4.48 31.44 -28.88
CA GLN A 790 -4.96 32.53 -29.74
C GLN A 790 -6.31 32.22 -30.40
N LEU A 791 -6.66 30.95 -30.58
CA LEU A 791 -7.92 30.50 -31.17
C LEU A 791 -9.10 30.47 -30.18
N LEU A 792 -8.84 30.57 -28.86
CA LEU A 792 -9.89 30.57 -27.84
C LEU A 792 -10.73 31.85 -27.87
N SER A 793 -12.00 31.72 -28.23
CA SER A 793 -12.95 32.84 -28.30
C SER A 793 -13.51 33.20 -26.92
N ASP A 794 -13.94 34.46 -26.74
CA ASP A 794 -14.62 34.89 -25.51
C ASP A 794 -15.95 34.11 -25.29
N SER A 795 -16.59 33.59 -26.35
CA SER A 795 -17.75 32.70 -26.26
C SER A 795 -17.42 31.33 -25.68
N ASP A 796 -16.26 30.76 -26.02
CA ASP A 796 -15.81 29.48 -25.44
C ASP A 796 -15.55 29.63 -23.94
N LYS A 797 -14.96 30.77 -23.53
CA LYS A 797 -14.70 31.10 -22.12
C LYS A 797 -15.99 31.32 -21.32
N ALA A 798 -16.98 31.98 -21.91
CA ALA A 798 -18.28 32.26 -21.29
C ALA A 798 -19.21 31.05 -21.19
N SER A 799 -18.92 29.95 -21.90
CA SER A 799 -19.67 28.68 -21.81
C SER A 799 -19.43 27.92 -20.49
N CYS A 800 -18.33 28.25 -19.79
CA CYS A 800 -17.97 27.62 -18.52
C CYS A 800 -18.69 28.29 -17.34
N SER A 801 -19.02 27.49 -16.31
CA SER A 801 -19.56 28.00 -15.04
C SER A 801 -18.58 28.93 -14.32
N PHE A 802 -17.28 28.67 -14.49
CA PHE A 802 -16.17 29.53 -14.07
C PHE A 802 -14.99 29.35 -15.04
N PHE A 803 -14.41 30.45 -15.51
CA PHE A 803 -13.19 30.45 -16.32
C PHE A 803 -12.21 31.51 -15.82
N TYR A 804 -10.95 31.13 -15.60
CA TYR A 804 -9.89 32.10 -15.30
C TYR A 804 -8.82 32.12 -16.39
N ASP A 805 -8.62 33.25 -17.03
CA ASP A 805 -7.53 33.54 -17.94
C ASP A 805 -6.40 34.24 -17.16
N GLY A 806 -5.45 33.46 -16.66
CA GLY A 806 -4.30 33.95 -15.91
C GLY A 806 -3.29 34.73 -16.75
N VAL A 807 -3.37 34.66 -18.08
CA VAL A 807 -2.50 35.41 -19.00
C VAL A 807 -3.00 36.84 -19.13
N ARG A 808 -4.31 37.02 -19.34
CA ARG A 808 -4.94 38.35 -19.46
C ARG A 808 -5.37 38.93 -18.11
N GLY A 809 -5.41 38.09 -17.07
CA GLY A 809 -5.95 38.43 -15.76
C GLY A 809 -7.47 38.61 -15.81
N GLU A 810 -8.17 37.75 -16.53
CA GLU A 810 -9.62 37.85 -16.72
C GLU A 810 -10.35 36.70 -16.07
N ILE A 811 -11.43 37.01 -15.36
CA ILE A 811 -12.26 36.04 -14.67
C ILE A 811 -13.64 36.11 -15.33
N PHE A 812 -14.11 34.98 -15.86
CA PHE A 812 -15.47 34.82 -16.35
C PHE A 812 -16.25 33.96 -15.36
N VAL A 813 -17.38 34.47 -14.91
CA VAL A 813 -18.34 33.74 -14.08
C VAL A 813 -19.67 33.78 -14.81
N PHE A 814 -20.00 32.68 -15.50
CA PHE A 814 -21.04 32.66 -16.53
C PHE A 814 -20.81 33.78 -17.57
N THR A 815 -21.76 34.70 -17.72
CA THR A 815 -21.72 35.80 -18.69
C THR A 815 -20.98 37.05 -18.20
N ARG A 816 -20.56 37.11 -16.93
CA ARG A 816 -19.87 38.29 -16.37
C ARG A 816 -18.37 38.16 -16.47
N ARG A 817 -17.73 39.23 -16.94
CA ARG A 817 -16.28 39.39 -17.03
C ARG A 817 -15.79 40.37 -15.96
N SER A 818 -14.83 39.94 -15.17
CA SER A 818 -14.10 40.74 -14.18
C SER A 818 -12.62 40.73 -14.53
N LYS A 819 -11.90 41.83 -14.24
CA LYS A 819 -10.47 41.93 -14.51
C LYS A 819 -9.67 42.05 -13.22
N VAL A 820 -8.59 41.28 -13.13
CA VAL A 820 -7.58 41.35 -12.08
C VAL A 820 -6.23 41.58 -12.75
N ARG A 821 -5.39 42.47 -12.22
CA ARG A 821 -4.06 42.68 -12.81
C ARG A 821 -3.25 41.39 -12.68
N HIS A 822 -2.72 40.84 -13.77
CA HIS A 822 -2.05 39.53 -13.78
C HIS A 822 -0.84 39.46 -12.81
N THR A 823 -0.12 40.57 -12.58
CA THR A 823 0.96 40.66 -11.59
C THR A 823 0.51 40.92 -10.15
N SER A 824 -0.80 41.08 -9.91
CA SER A 824 -1.30 41.40 -8.58
C SER A 824 -1.23 40.20 -7.63
N VAL A 825 -1.12 40.49 -6.35
CA VAL A 825 -1.19 39.48 -5.27
C VAL A 825 -2.48 38.66 -5.36
N GLN A 826 -3.59 39.27 -5.76
CA GLN A 826 -4.88 38.60 -5.97
C GLN A 826 -4.83 37.57 -7.11
N ALA A 827 -4.20 37.91 -8.23
CA ALA A 827 -4.04 37.02 -9.38
C ALA A 827 -3.15 35.82 -9.04
N ARG A 828 -2.04 36.07 -8.34
CA ARG A 828 -1.13 35.02 -7.85
C ARG A 828 -1.83 34.09 -6.85
N LEU A 829 -2.56 34.66 -5.89
CA LEU A 829 -3.36 33.91 -4.91
C LEU A 829 -4.38 32.99 -5.61
N LEU A 830 -5.13 33.51 -6.58
CA LEU A 830 -6.11 32.74 -7.34
C LEU A 830 -5.46 31.61 -8.16
N ALA A 831 -4.35 31.89 -8.83
CA ALA A 831 -3.61 30.90 -9.61
C ALA A 831 -3.09 29.75 -8.73
N CYS A 832 -2.52 30.04 -7.56
CA CYS A 832 -2.07 29.01 -6.62
C CYS A 832 -3.23 28.12 -6.13
N LEU A 833 -4.38 28.72 -5.82
CA LEU A 833 -5.57 27.96 -5.40
C LEU A 833 -6.13 27.10 -6.54
N LEU A 834 -6.13 27.58 -7.79
CA LEU A 834 -6.54 26.78 -8.95
C LEU A 834 -5.56 25.63 -9.26
N LEU A 835 -4.25 25.87 -9.12
CA LEU A 835 -3.21 24.82 -9.24
C LEU A 835 -3.33 23.74 -8.16
N SER A 836 -3.90 24.08 -7.01
CA SER A 836 -4.23 23.11 -5.96
C SER A 836 -5.49 22.28 -6.26
N ARG A 837 -6.16 22.53 -7.40
CA ARG A 837 -7.43 21.89 -7.81
C ARG A 837 -8.49 21.97 -6.71
N ALA A 838 -8.65 23.16 -6.13
CA ALA A 838 -9.60 23.41 -5.03
C ALA A 838 -9.33 22.57 -3.76
N GLN A 839 -8.14 21.99 -3.59
CA GLN A 839 -7.74 21.41 -2.31
C GLN A 839 -7.34 22.51 -1.32
N ARG A 840 -7.36 22.17 -0.03
CA ARG A 840 -6.95 23.09 1.03
C ARG A 840 -5.45 23.33 0.98
N VAL A 841 -5.04 24.60 0.94
CA VAL A 841 -3.62 25.01 0.99
C VAL A 841 -3.35 25.69 2.34
N SER A 842 -2.23 25.39 3.00
CA SER A 842 -1.87 26.08 4.24
C SER A 842 -1.62 27.57 3.99
N ALA A 843 -1.98 28.41 4.96
CA ALA A 843 -1.78 29.85 4.90
C ALA A 843 -0.29 30.20 4.81
N GLU A 844 0.56 29.46 5.53
CA GLU A 844 2.02 29.58 5.49
C GLU A 844 2.55 29.36 4.06
N SER A 845 2.35 28.17 3.49
CA SER A 845 2.88 27.85 2.16
C SER A 845 2.29 28.76 1.07
N LEU A 846 1.02 29.17 1.22
CA LEU A 846 0.40 30.11 0.29
C LEU A 846 0.98 31.52 0.45
N TYR A 847 1.28 31.95 1.68
CA TYR A 847 1.91 33.25 1.92
C TYR A 847 3.30 33.32 1.32
N GLU A 848 4.15 32.34 1.63
CA GLU A 848 5.52 32.29 1.16
C GLU A 848 5.59 32.24 -0.37
N HIS A 849 4.59 31.63 -1.01
CA HIS A 849 4.54 31.56 -2.48
C HIS A 849 3.98 32.83 -3.13
N VAL A 850 2.94 33.44 -2.55
CA VAL A 850 2.22 34.57 -3.16
C VAL A 850 2.85 35.92 -2.81
N TRP A 851 3.45 36.03 -1.62
CA TRP A 851 4.13 37.25 -1.14
C TRP A 851 5.66 37.13 -1.20
N GLU A 852 6.21 35.95 -1.45
CA GLU A 852 7.65 35.71 -1.58
C GLU A 852 8.46 36.15 -0.34
N SER A 853 7.84 36.10 0.85
CA SER A 853 8.49 36.36 2.14
C SER A 853 8.20 35.25 3.14
N THR A 854 9.00 35.17 4.20
CA THR A 854 8.77 34.25 5.32
C THR A 854 7.46 34.58 6.02
N TYR A 855 6.67 33.55 6.34
CA TYR A 855 5.39 33.71 7.01
C TYR A 855 5.54 33.89 8.53
N ASN A 856 4.85 34.88 9.08
CA ASN A 856 4.69 35.15 10.50
C ASN A 856 3.19 35.13 10.86
N GLU A 857 2.79 34.16 11.67
CA GLU A 857 1.39 33.90 12.02
C GLU A 857 0.68 35.11 12.67
N ASP A 858 1.41 35.94 13.42
CA ASP A 858 0.84 37.06 14.17
C ASP A 858 0.37 38.22 13.27
N PHE A 859 1.02 38.41 12.10
CA PHE A 859 0.79 39.57 11.23
C PHE A 859 0.27 39.19 9.84
N ASP A 860 0.79 38.12 9.26
CA ASP A 860 0.61 37.83 7.83
C ASP A 860 -0.76 37.20 7.54
N LEU A 861 -1.37 36.54 8.53
CA LEU A 861 -2.74 36.03 8.39
C LEU A 861 -3.76 37.15 8.13
N ALA A 862 -3.53 38.35 8.67
CA ALA A 862 -4.39 39.51 8.41
C ALA A 862 -4.25 40.01 6.96
N VAL A 863 -3.05 39.94 6.39
CA VAL A 863 -2.76 40.30 5.00
C VAL A 863 -3.46 39.35 4.04
N ILE A 864 -3.39 38.04 4.33
CA ILE A 864 -4.11 37.00 3.59
C ILE A 864 -5.62 37.27 3.66
N LYS A 865 -6.17 37.45 4.86
CA LYS A 865 -7.61 37.73 5.07
C LYS A 865 -8.08 38.90 4.21
N THR A 866 -7.34 40.01 4.21
CA THR A 866 -7.66 41.20 3.42
C THR A 866 -7.66 40.90 1.92
N THR A 867 -6.69 40.11 1.44
CA THR A 867 -6.56 39.73 0.03
C THR A 867 -7.68 38.77 -0.40
N VAL A 868 -8.02 37.81 0.45
CA VAL A 868 -9.15 36.88 0.24
C VAL A 868 -10.47 37.63 0.17
N VAL A 869 -10.71 38.63 1.04
CA VAL A 869 -11.92 39.46 0.99
C VAL A 869 -12.03 40.22 -0.34
N ARG A 870 -10.92 40.82 -0.81
CA ARG A 870 -10.88 41.52 -2.10
C ARG A 870 -11.13 40.58 -3.27
N LEU A 871 -10.53 39.39 -3.24
CA LEU A 871 -10.71 38.38 -4.29
C LEU A 871 -12.13 37.82 -4.29
N ASN A 872 -12.73 37.55 -3.12
CA ASN A 872 -14.13 37.14 -3.01
C ASN A 872 -15.09 38.19 -3.59
N LYS A 873 -14.82 39.48 -3.43
CA LYS A 873 -15.62 40.53 -4.09
C LYS A 873 -15.54 40.46 -5.62
N LEU A 874 -14.42 40.04 -6.18
CA LEU A 874 -14.27 39.82 -7.64
C LEU A 874 -14.97 38.54 -8.12
N LEU A 875 -15.08 37.53 -7.24
CA LEU A 875 -15.69 36.23 -7.54
C LEU A 875 -17.23 36.19 -7.32
N GLN A 876 -17.78 37.08 -6.48
CA GLN A 876 -19.20 37.06 -6.13
C GLN A 876 -20.10 37.66 -7.23
N SER A 877 -20.95 36.81 -7.83
CA SER A 877 -22.21 37.20 -8.47
C SER A 877 -23.39 36.92 -7.52
N ARG A 878 -24.57 37.50 -7.77
CA ARG A 878 -25.78 37.35 -6.91
C ARG A 878 -26.26 35.88 -6.75
N SER A 879 -25.64 34.93 -7.43
CA SER A 879 -25.89 33.48 -7.34
C SER A 879 -24.55 32.77 -7.17
N ALA A 880 -24.12 32.51 -5.92
CA ALA A 880 -22.76 32.16 -5.51
C ALA A 880 -22.23 30.80 -6.02
N PRO A 881 -21.32 30.73 -7.02
CA PRO A 881 -20.75 29.46 -7.47
C PRO A 881 -19.30 29.27 -7.00
N ALA A 882 -18.55 30.38 -6.81
CA ALA A 882 -17.14 30.37 -6.46
C ALA A 882 -16.87 31.25 -5.22
N ASN A 883 -16.19 30.72 -4.21
CA ASN A 883 -15.76 31.48 -3.04
C ASN A 883 -14.47 30.94 -2.43
N ILE A 884 -13.77 31.79 -1.70
CA ILE A 884 -12.56 31.42 -0.95
C ILE A 884 -12.86 31.53 0.53
N LYS A 885 -12.60 30.46 1.27
CA LYS A 885 -12.77 30.39 2.72
C LYS A 885 -11.43 30.20 3.40
N ILE A 886 -11.28 30.82 4.57
CA ILE A 886 -10.16 30.56 5.47
C ILE A 886 -10.69 29.65 6.59
N ILE A 887 -10.07 28.49 6.75
CA ILE A 887 -10.47 27.46 7.69
C ILE A 887 -9.31 27.19 8.63
N SER A 888 -9.50 27.39 9.93
CA SER A 888 -8.48 27.06 10.91
C SER A 888 -8.68 25.63 11.40
N ILE A 889 -7.72 24.75 11.10
CA ILE A 889 -7.71 23.36 11.58
C ILE A 889 -6.46 23.23 12.44
N SER A 890 -6.63 22.89 13.71
CA SER A 890 -5.49 22.48 14.54
C SER A 890 -4.41 23.59 14.69
N ARG A 891 -4.81 24.87 14.85
CA ARG A 891 -3.96 26.09 14.86
C ARG A 891 -3.22 26.41 13.56
N ILE A 892 -3.47 25.68 12.47
CA ILE A 892 -2.96 26.04 11.15
C ILE A 892 -4.13 26.60 10.36
N SER A 893 -3.96 27.80 9.81
CA SER A 893 -4.95 28.38 8.91
C SER A 893 -4.77 27.77 7.52
N TYR A 894 -5.87 27.32 6.91
CA TYR A 894 -5.94 26.81 5.55
C TYR A 894 -6.83 27.71 4.71
N ILE A 895 -6.60 27.72 3.41
CA ILE A 895 -7.32 28.52 2.43
C ILE A 895 -7.89 27.54 1.42
N GLU A 896 -9.20 27.57 1.25
CA GLU A 896 -9.98 26.66 0.41
C GLU A 896 -10.73 27.47 -0.64
N LEU A 897 -10.55 27.12 -1.92
CA LEU A 897 -11.28 27.70 -3.04
C LEU A 897 -12.40 26.73 -3.44
N ASN A 898 -13.65 27.12 -3.23
CA ASN A 898 -14.82 26.41 -3.74
C ASN A 898 -15.15 26.92 -5.14
N LEU A 899 -15.39 25.99 -6.08
CA LEU A 899 -15.71 26.28 -7.48
C LEU A 899 -16.94 25.47 -7.93
N PRO A 900 -17.68 25.95 -8.94
CA PRO A 900 -18.75 25.17 -9.56
C PRO A 900 -18.21 23.99 -10.36
N ALA A 901 -19.07 23.00 -10.63
CA ALA A 901 -18.76 21.92 -11.56
C ALA A 901 -18.47 22.47 -12.97
N GLY A 902 -17.46 21.92 -13.65
CA GLY A 902 -17.07 22.36 -15.00
C GLY A 902 -16.22 23.63 -15.05
N TRP A 903 -15.52 24.00 -13.97
CA TRP A 903 -14.58 25.12 -13.99
C TRP A 903 -13.37 24.83 -14.89
N GLN A 904 -12.83 25.88 -15.50
CA GLN A 904 -11.58 25.82 -16.25
C GLN A 904 -10.66 26.99 -15.88
N ALA A 905 -9.35 26.80 -16.02
CA ALA A 905 -8.38 27.88 -15.90
C ALA A 905 -7.27 27.73 -16.94
N LEU A 906 -6.88 28.84 -17.56
CA LEU A 906 -5.70 28.95 -18.39
C LEU A 906 -4.63 29.70 -17.62
N LEU A 907 -3.55 29.02 -17.30
CA LEU A 907 -2.42 29.62 -16.61
C LEU A 907 -1.20 29.57 -17.52
N PRO A 908 -0.42 30.64 -17.65
CA PRO A 908 0.86 30.54 -18.32
C PRO A 908 1.77 29.59 -17.53
N LEU A 909 2.58 28.76 -18.20
CA LEU A 909 3.61 27.96 -17.50
C LEU A 909 4.64 28.84 -16.77
N SER A 910 4.70 30.13 -17.14
CA SER A 910 5.49 31.16 -16.49
C SER A 910 4.59 32.33 -16.10
N PRO A 911 4.32 32.60 -14.82
CA PRO A 911 3.97 33.95 -14.42
C PRO A 911 5.23 34.81 -14.62
N ASP A 912 5.19 35.73 -15.58
CA ASP A 912 6.21 36.79 -15.71
C ASP A 912 6.30 37.63 -14.41
#